data_AF-A0ABD0U5L7-F1
#
_entry.id   AF-A0ABD0U5L7-F1
#
_cell.length_a   1.000
_cell.length_b   1.000
_cell.length_c   1.000
_cell.angle_alpha   90.00
_cell.angle_beta   90.00
_cell.angle_gamma   90.00
#
_symmetry.space_group_name_H-M   'P 1'
#
loop_
_entity.id
_entity.type
_entity.pdbx_description
1 polymer ?
#
loop_
_entity_poly.entity_id
_entity_poly.type
_entity_poly.pdbx_seq_one_letter_code
_entity_poly.pdbx_strand_id
1 'polypeptide(L)'
;MSFHLSLGIILELVIIVHDVKHCMGDQQREAETGMMIPSLVINDIPALSFSYNVPHSSGGSGSELIASSTVVTDKALLSGTRIVEKEELMAIPVEEAIAALSTFTLEDEQPDVQGLAALLSIERCATTSPTEYADVSAYRLSLMEDTKAINQLNTLIQEGKEMASVLYTYRSCVKALPQLPDSMKHNQADLYLETYQVLDLEMSRLREIQRWQASAASKLAADMQRFSRPERLINGPTVTHFWSMLKLLDILVQLDHLKNAKASIPNDFSWYKRTFTQVSTQWQDTDTMREELDDLQIFLSTRWAILLNLHAEMFRANTVEDILQVLIVFCVESLELDFALLFPERHLLLRVLPVLVVLATSSEKDADSLYRRVKINRLIIFPARHVSLLFRHHMKYFLRHYLIVNYIGTIRAEHDDFSVRFASAINQVIILKSTETSDTEWSREVKGNMYDMVIEGFQLLSRWTGRLWEQCAWKFSRPCKDPVASDSLGGSTTFFDYEKVVRWNYTSDERKDLLELVSYIKSVGSMMQRCDTLVADALWETIHVEVQDFVQDKLDTMLRTSFRKKKDLSRILSDMRTLSADWMANTSRHDTELHALRQEGEEPRPNIFYPRPVAPTAAQVHCLQFLICELVAGGNLRKHGGLFGNSGSGIAVDDLKQLETFFYKLSFFLHILDYTATVGTLTDLGFLWFREFYLESSRVIQFPIECSLPWMLVDNVIESQDPGLLESILMPFDIYNDAAQHALTMLKQRFLYDEIEAEVDLCFDQLLYKLNEIIFSYYKSRAASDLLDQSFIASCNDDNKYFVKPMRFNEILKLRRVKLLGRSIDLRGLLTQRLNKLIRENIDFLFDRFEGQDLCAVVELQQQLEILKHSHNLLSKDLELDSFSLMLNETQENLSLISYSSRLASQIWTEMQNDFFPNFILCNTTQRFIRSVKGDRHASQRASVPSVKSYFFCGSQDLNAAYHNLAAMYSEFFGIPHMFAVVQLIGLTSLPWIIRAILDHIAVKVNVLIPKIYGLQDALPKSIGLLPFDGI
;
A
#
# COMPACT_ATOMS: atom_id res chain seq x y z
N MET A 1 -13.95 1.20 -3.65
CA MET A 1 -15.42 1.04 -3.74
C MET A 1 -15.97 0.04 -2.73
N SER A 2 -15.69 -1.27 -2.84
CA SER A 2 -16.28 -2.31 -1.96
C SER A 2 -15.99 -2.14 -0.46
N PHE A 3 -14.94 -1.42 -0.09
CA PHE A 3 -14.53 -1.17 1.29
C PHE A 3 -15.51 -0.29 2.10
N HIS A 4 -15.74 0.95 1.65
CA HIS A 4 -16.71 1.86 2.27
C HIS A 4 -18.15 1.31 2.20
N LEU A 5 -18.46 0.58 1.12
CA LEU A 5 -19.72 -0.12 0.90
C LEU A 5 -19.98 -1.24 1.90
N SER A 6 -18.99 -2.09 2.17
CA SER A 6 -19.16 -3.24 3.06
C SER A 6 -19.48 -2.81 4.47
N LEU A 7 -18.93 -1.68 4.92
CA LEU A 7 -19.16 -1.16 6.26
C LEU A 7 -20.60 -0.64 6.46
N GLY A 8 -21.08 0.18 5.51
CA GLY A 8 -22.44 0.74 5.55
C GLY A 8 -23.53 -0.32 5.35
N ILE A 9 -23.33 -1.24 4.39
CA ILE A 9 -24.24 -2.35 4.11
C ILE A 9 -24.36 -3.28 5.32
N ILE A 10 -23.24 -3.62 5.97
CA ILE A 10 -23.23 -4.50 7.14
C ILE A 10 -23.90 -3.81 8.35
N LEU A 11 -23.65 -2.52 8.57
CA LEU A 11 -24.26 -1.75 9.66
C LEU A 11 -25.77 -1.58 9.47
N GLU A 12 -26.24 -1.28 8.26
CA GLU A 12 -27.67 -1.11 7.95
C GLU A 12 -28.43 -2.44 7.84
N LEU A 13 -27.82 -3.51 7.32
CA LEU A 13 -28.46 -4.83 7.25
C LEU A 13 -28.68 -5.45 8.64
N VAL A 14 -27.85 -5.12 9.64
CA VAL A 14 -28.10 -5.53 11.03
C VAL A 14 -29.24 -4.74 11.65
N ILE A 15 -29.40 -3.45 11.31
CA ILE A 15 -30.57 -2.67 11.69
C ILE A 15 -31.83 -3.28 11.06
N ILE A 16 -31.77 -3.70 9.79
CA ILE A 16 -32.87 -4.38 9.11
C ILE A 16 -33.17 -5.74 9.77
N VAL A 17 -32.16 -6.56 10.09
CA VAL A 17 -32.37 -7.83 10.82
C VAL A 17 -32.91 -7.59 12.23
N HIS A 18 -32.54 -6.49 12.89
CA HIS A 18 -33.04 -6.08 14.20
C HIS A 18 -34.48 -5.53 14.13
N ASP A 19 -34.81 -4.75 13.11
CA ASP A 19 -36.15 -4.20 12.85
C ASP A 19 -37.11 -5.26 12.35
N VAL A 20 -36.65 -6.24 11.56
CA VAL A 20 -37.41 -7.46 11.22
C VAL A 20 -37.71 -8.25 12.50
N LYS A 21 -36.77 -8.32 13.45
CA LYS A 21 -37.00 -8.91 14.78
C LYS A 21 -37.99 -8.11 15.63
N HIS A 22 -38.02 -6.78 15.50
CA HIS A 22 -38.93 -5.91 16.25
C HIS A 22 -40.35 -5.93 15.67
N CYS A 23 -40.48 -5.92 14.34
CA CYS A 23 -41.76 -6.10 13.63
C CYS A 23 -42.36 -7.49 13.88
N MET A 24 -41.54 -8.53 14.07
CA MET A 24 -42.02 -9.86 14.45
C MET A 24 -42.26 -10.01 15.96
N GLY A 25 -41.54 -9.27 16.81
CA GLY A 25 -41.71 -9.27 18.26
C GLY A 25 -42.97 -8.54 18.76
N ASP A 26 -43.46 -7.55 18.00
CA ASP A 26 -44.64 -6.76 18.38
C ASP A 26 -45.98 -7.46 18.05
N GLN A 27 -45.99 -8.52 17.24
CA GLN A 27 -47.17 -9.39 17.06
C GLN A 27 -47.26 -10.53 18.09
N GLN A 28 -46.19 -10.83 18.83
CA GLN A 28 -46.18 -11.85 19.90
C GLN A 28 -46.45 -11.26 21.30
N ARG A 29 -46.38 -9.94 21.49
CA ARG A 29 -46.63 -9.30 22.80
C ARG A 29 -48.10 -8.98 23.11
N GLU A 30 -49.03 -9.17 22.17
CA GLU A 30 -50.47 -9.04 22.43
C GLU A 30 -51.20 -10.37 22.73
N ALA A 31 -50.48 -11.52 22.75
CA ALA A 31 -51.10 -12.82 23.00
C ALA A 31 -50.68 -13.52 24.32
N GLU A 32 -49.70 -13.01 25.08
CA GLU A 32 -49.25 -13.65 26.32
C GLU A 32 -49.12 -12.66 27.49
N THR A 33 -50.26 -12.20 28.01
CA THR A 33 -50.32 -11.76 29.40
C THR A 33 -50.44 -12.96 30.32
N GLY A 34 -49.43 -13.18 31.18
CA GLY A 34 -49.66 -13.83 32.46
C GLY A 34 -48.56 -14.78 32.94
N MET A 35 -47.46 -14.25 33.48
CA MET A 35 -46.88 -14.76 34.74
C MET A 35 -45.72 -13.87 35.20
N MET A 36 -45.80 -13.40 36.45
CA MET A 36 -44.71 -12.77 37.18
C MET A 36 -43.56 -13.77 37.40
N ILE A 37 -42.30 -13.32 37.23
CA ILE A 37 -41.15 -13.87 37.98
C ILE A 37 -40.26 -12.70 38.45
N PRO A 38 -39.76 -12.72 39.70
CA PRO A 38 -39.14 -11.57 40.35
C PRO A 38 -37.62 -11.45 40.11
N SER A 39 -37.17 -10.23 40.32
CA SER A 39 -35.79 -9.79 40.52
C SER A 39 -34.95 -10.68 41.42
N LEU A 40 -33.73 -11.03 40.98
CA LEU A 40 -32.66 -11.56 41.83
C LEU A 40 -31.37 -10.78 41.62
N VAL A 41 -31.08 -9.96 42.63
CA VAL A 41 -29.79 -9.35 42.95
C VAL A 41 -28.93 -10.42 43.61
N ILE A 42 -27.68 -10.62 43.17
CA ILE A 42 -26.62 -11.23 44.00
C ILE A 42 -25.30 -10.48 43.76
N ASN A 43 -24.78 -9.94 44.86
CA ASN A 43 -23.46 -9.37 45.07
C ASN A 43 -22.41 -10.47 45.42
N ASP A 44 -21.14 -10.11 45.22
CA ASP A 44 -19.93 -10.43 45.99
C ASP A 44 -19.11 -11.74 45.80
N ILE A 45 -17.88 -11.55 45.24
CA ILE A 45 -16.51 -11.86 45.79
C ILE A 45 -16.09 -13.38 45.89
N PRO A 46 -14.79 -13.82 45.83
CA PRO A 46 -13.48 -13.11 45.83
C PRO A 46 -12.43 -13.53 44.78
N ALA A 47 -11.36 -12.71 44.77
CA ALA A 47 -10.02 -13.00 44.29
C ALA A 47 -9.33 -14.20 44.97
N LEU A 48 -8.53 -14.94 44.21
CA LEU A 48 -7.51 -15.87 44.71
C LEU A 48 -6.21 -15.68 43.92
N SER A 49 -5.21 -15.17 44.63
CA SER A 49 -3.78 -15.24 44.32
C SER A 49 -3.26 -16.66 44.58
N PHE A 50 -2.44 -17.22 43.69
CA PHE A 50 -1.35 -18.12 44.09
C PHE A 50 -0.17 -18.04 43.10
N SER A 51 0.97 -17.72 43.68
CA SER A 51 2.34 -17.90 43.21
C SER A 51 2.67 -19.37 43.01
N TYR A 52 3.59 -19.70 42.09
CA TYR A 52 4.59 -20.76 42.34
C TYR A 52 5.86 -20.58 41.51
N ASN A 53 6.94 -21.06 42.13
CA ASN A 53 8.34 -20.80 41.90
C ASN A 53 8.97 -21.48 40.67
N VAL A 54 9.98 -20.81 40.16
CA VAL A 54 11.11 -21.32 39.36
C VAL A 54 12.07 -22.11 40.27
N PRO A 55 12.74 -23.15 39.74
CA PRO A 55 14.08 -23.49 40.20
C PRO A 55 15.12 -23.31 39.08
N HIS A 56 16.19 -22.62 39.43
CA HIS A 56 17.44 -22.57 38.70
C HIS A 56 18.15 -23.94 38.70
N SER A 57 18.86 -24.24 37.61
CA SER A 57 20.22 -24.80 37.72
C SER A 57 21.08 -24.31 36.57
N SER A 58 22.31 -23.99 36.94
CA SER A 58 23.38 -23.33 36.21
C SER A 58 24.43 -24.32 35.71
N GLY A 59 25.16 -23.98 34.64
CA GLY A 59 26.60 -24.23 34.59
C GLY A 59 27.21 -24.67 33.24
N GLY A 60 28.11 -23.81 32.71
CA GLY A 60 29.31 -24.18 31.95
C GLY A 60 29.21 -23.99 30.43
N SER A 61 29.62 -22.87 29.83
CA SER A 61 31.00 -22.39 29.55
C SER A 61 31.75 -23.18 28.46
N GLY A 62 32.14 -22.51 27.36
CA GLY A 62 33.22 -23.01 26.49
C GLY A 62 33.27 -22.47 25.06
N SER A 63 33.98 -21.35 24.90
CA SER A 63 34.88 -20.97 23.77
C SER A 63 34.36 -20.72 22.36
N GLU A 64 34.51 -19.44 21.98
CA GLU A 64 34.84 -18.90 20.65
C GLU A 64 36.10 -19.56 20.05
N LEU A 65 36.19 -19.59 18.70
CA LEU A 65 37.22 -18.91 17.89
C LEU A 65 37.15 -19.33 16.39
N ILE A 66 37.08 -18.30 15.55
CA ILE A 66 37.84 -18.08 14.29
C ILE A 66 37.51 -18.88 13.00
N ALA A 67 36.99 -18.10 12.05
CA ALA A 67 37.31 -17.98 10.62
C ALA A 67 37.36 -19.21 9.69
N SER A 68 36.62 -19.11 8.57
CA SER A 68 37.26 -18.80 7.28
C SER A 68 36.21 -18.54 6.20
N SER A 69 36.21 -17.32 5.67
CA SER A 69 35.66 -16.98 4.38
C SER A 69 36.57 -17.56 3.29
N THR A 70 36.01 -18.28 2.33
CA THR A 70 36.70 -18.62 1.09
C THR A 70 36.02 -17.88 -0.05
N VAL A 71 36.64 -16.78 -0.45
CA VAL A 71 36.39 -16.07 -1.71
C VAL A 71 36.91 -16.96 -2.82
N VAL A 72 36.03 -17.51 -3.65
CA VAL A 72 36.44 -18.08 -4.94
C VAL A 72 36.54 -16.91 -5.93
N THR A 73 37.77 -16.60 -6.32
CA THR A 73 38.10 -15.66 -7.39
C THR A 73 38.20 -16.46 -8.68
N ASP A 74 37.22 -16.33 -9.57
CA ASP A 74 37.38 -16.84 -10.93
C ASP A 74 38.11 -15.82 -11.80
N LYS A 75 39.41 -16.10 -11.99
CA LYS A 75 40.20 -15.63 -13.12
C LYS A 75 39.99 -16.61 -14.29
N ALA A 76 39.15 -16.24 -15.26
CA ALA A 76 39.15 -16.93 -16.55
C ALA A 76 40.15 -16.25 -17.50
N LEU A 77 41.22 -17.01 -17.81
CA LEU A 77 42.24 -16.71 -18.79
C LEU A 77 41.68 -16.72 -20.21
N LEU A 78 42.10 -15.71 -20.98
CA LEU A 78 42.16 -15.73 -22.44
C LEU A 78 42.92 -16.97 -22.92
N SER A 79 42.26 -17.83 -23.69
CA SER A 79 42.94 -18.66 -24.67
C SER A 79 42.12 -18.69 -25.95
N GLY A 80 42.72 -18.16 -27.02
CA GLY A 80 42.14 -18.13 -28.34
C GLY A 80 42.30 -19.48 -29.02
N THR A 81 41.21 -19.95 -29.61
CA THR A 81 41.25 -20.96 -30.67
C THR A 81 40.31 -20.51 -31.79
N ARG A 82 40.91 -20.07 -32.89
CA ARG A 82 40.27 -19.87 -34.20
C ARG A 82 39.81 -21.22 -34.73
N ILE A 83 38.52 -21.40 -34.98
CA ILE A 83 38.02 -22.35 -35.98
C ILE A 83 36.85 -21.70 -36.75
N VAL A 84 37.22 -21.24 -37.95
CA VAL A 84 36.50 -21.25 -39.24
C VAL A 84 34.97 -21.18 -39.23
N GLU A 85 34.48 -20.05 -39.75
CA GLU A 85 33.11 -19.80 -40.18
C GLU A 85 32.57 -20.88 -41.12
N LYS A 86 31.37 -21.36 -40.80
CA LYS A 86 30.39 -21.84 -41.77
C LYS A 86 29.06 -21.18 -41.40
N GLU A 87 28.76 -20.07 -42.08
CA GLU A 87 27.46 -19.41 -41.99
C GLU A 87 26.39 -20.32 -42.60
N GLU A 88 25.72 -21.10 -41.76
CA GLU A 88 24.31 -21.45 -41.99
C GLU A 88 23.50 -20.50 -41.11
N LEU A 89 22.79 -19.56 -41.75
CA LEU A 89 21.75 -18.76 -41.11
C LEU A 89 20.61 -19.69 -40.68
N MET A 90 20.79 -20.35 -39.53
CA MET A 90 19.67 -20.92 -38.79
C MET A 90 18.90 -19.75 -38.19
N ALA A 91 17.69 -19.54 -38.68
CA ALA A 91 16.73 -18.67 -38.02
C ALA A 91 16.48 -19.25 -36.62
N ILE A 92 17.06 -18.60 -35.60
CA ILE A 92 16.81 -18.93 -34.20
C ILE A 92 15.29 -18.80 -34.00
N PRO A 93 14.58 -19.87 -33.61
CA PRO A 93 13.17 -19.79 -33.26
C PRO A 93 12.97 -18.68 -32.24
N VAL A 94 11.89 -17.92 -32.37
CA VAL A 94 11.60 -16.80 -31.46
C VAL A 94 11.60 -17.27 -30.01
N GLU A 95 11.19 -18.52 -29.76
CA GLU A 95 11.24 -19.14 -28.43
C GLU A 95 12.67 -19.29 -27.87
N GLU A 96 13.66 -19.67 -28.68
CA GLU A 96 15.07 -19.78 -28.25
C GLU A 96 15.70 -18.40 -28.03
N ALA A 97 15.33 -17.40 -28.83
CA ALA A 97 15.77 -16.02 -28.63
C ALA A 97 15.16 -15.41 -27.35
N ILE A 98 13.90 -15.71 -27.06
CA ILE A 98 13.24 -15.31 -25.80
C ILE A 98 13.86 -16.03 -24.61
N ALA A 99 14.16 -17.34 -24.73
CA ALA A 99 14.86 -18.09 -23.69
C ALA A 99 16.26 -17.51 -23.42
N ALA A 100 17.02 -17.17 -24.46
CA ALA A 100 18.32 -16.51 -24.32
C ALA A 100 18.21 -15.12 -23.66
N LEU A 101 17.21 -14.32 -24.03
CA LEU A 101 16.96 -13.02 -23.36
C LEU A 101 16.54 -13.19 -21.89
N SER A 102 15.82 -14.26 -21.55
CA SER A 102 15.43 -14.58 -20.16
C SER A 102 16.61 -15.00 -19.28
N THR A 103 17.74 -15.42 -19.86
CA THR A 103 18.99 -15.70 -19.13
C THR A 103 19.81 -14.45 -18.81
N PHE A 104 19.52 -13.31 -19.45
CA PHE A 104 20.14 -12.04 -19.10
C PHE A 104 19.38 -11.37 -17.96
N THR A 105 19.81 -11.60 -16.73
CA THR A 105 19.47 -10.72 -15.62
C THR A 105 20.23 -9.40 -15.80
N LEU A 106 19.56 -8.39 -16.36
CA LEU A 106 19.97 -7.00 -16.18
C LEU A 106 19.61 -6.60 -14.75
N GLU A 107 20.27 -7.20 -13.76
CA GLU A 107 20.16 -6.77 -12.38
C GLU A 107 20.71 -5.35 -12.29
N ASP A 108 19.81 -4.38 -12.13
CA ASP A 108 20.16 -3.02 -11.79
C ASP A 108 20.71 -3.09 -10.35
N GLU A 109 21.95 -2.64 -10.10
CA GLU A 109 22.59 -2.69 -8.76
C GLU A 109 21.90 -1.79 -7.70
N GLN A 110 20.67 -1.33 -7.96
CA GLN A 110 19.89 -0.54 -7.00
C GLN A 110 19.17 -1.44 -5.99
N PRO A 111 19.02 -0.99 -4.73
CA PRO A 111 18.31 -1.75 -3.72
C PRO A 111 16.80 -1.77 -3.94
N ASP A 112 16.16 -2.86 -3.52
CA ASP A 112 14.73 -3.08 -3.66
C ASP A 112 13.96 -2.46 -2.47
N VAL A 113 13.89 -1.13 -2.49
CA VAL A 113 13.33 -0.29 -1.41
C VAL A 113 11.89 0.14 -1.73
N GLN A 114 11.36 -0.31 -2.86
CA GLN A 114 10.00 -0.03 -3.31
C GLN A 114 9.28 -1.36 -3.56
N GLY A 115 7.97 -1.37 -3.31
CA GLY A 115 7.10 -2.45 -3.68
C GLY A 115 6.92 -2.55 -5.19
N LEU A 116 6.04 -3.46 -5.60
CA LEU A 116 5.70 -3.58 -7.00
C LEU A 116 5.01 -2.30 -7.50
N ALA A 117 5.68 -1.59 -8.42
CA ALA A 117 5.02 -0.57 -9.21
C ALA A 117 4.19 -1.27 -10.29
N ALA A 118 2.87 -1.17 -10.20
CA ALA A 118 1.98 -1.64 -11.25
C ALA A 118 2.38 -0.96 -12.57
N LEU A 119 2.96 -1.74 -13.49
CA LEU A 119 3.00 -1.36 -14.89
C LEU A 119 1.58 -1.40 -15.41
N LEU A 120 1.21 -0.49 -16.31
CA LEU A 120 -0.06 -0.50 -17.02
C LEU A 120 -0.14 -1.76 -17.91
N SER A 121 -0.38 -2.92 -17.31
CA SER A 121 -0.51 -4.19 -18.01
C SER A 121 -1.99 -4.46 -18.24
N ILE A 122 -2.38 -4.49 -19.52
CA ILE A 122 -3.68 -4.97 -19.97
C ILE A 122 -3.49 -6.44 -20.34
N GLU A 123 -3.15 -7.28 -19.36
CA GLU A 123 -3.03 -8.72 -19.59
C GLU A 123 -4.30 -9.43 -19.15
N ARG A 124 -4.78 -10.33 -20.02
CA ARG A 124 -6.00 -11.11 -19.81
C ARG A 124 -5.70 -12.23 -18.81
N CYS A 125 -6.57 -12.40 -17.82
CA CYS A 125 -6.53 -13.51 -16.87
C CYS A 125 -6.88 -14.83 -17.59
N ALA A 126 -6.32 -15.96 -17.21
CA ALA A 126 -6.83 -17.31 -17.48
C ALA A 126 -8.30 -17.53 -17.05
N THR A 127 -8.86 -16.82 -16.06
CA THR A 127 -10.33 -16.79 -15.83
C THR A 127 -11.12 -16.14 -16.96
N THR A 128 -10.48 -15.26 -17.74
CA THR A 128 -10.99 -14.79 -19.04
C THR A 128 -10.45 -15.68 -20.15
N SER A 129 -10.88 -16.94 -20.16
CA SER A 129 -10.61 -17.83 -21.30
C SER A 129 -11.04 -17.14 -22.59
N PRO A 130 -10.21 -17.13 -23.66
CA PRO A 130 -10.60 -16.61 -24.97
C PRO A 130 -11.88 -17.26 -25.52
N THR A 131 -12.28 -18.42 -24.97
CA THR A 131 -13.44 -19.19 -25.38
C THR A 131 -14.62 -19.16 -24.40
N GLU A 132 -14.56 -18.47 -23.25
CA GLU A 132 -15.70 -18.27 -22.31
C GLU A 132 -16.65 -19.50 -22.16
N TYR A 133 -16.14 -20.65 -21.69
CA TYR A 133 -16.87 -21.93 -21.56
C TYR A 133 -17.53 -22.48 -22.84
N ALA A 134 -17.29 -21.91 -24.02
CA ALA A 134 -17.88 -22.36 -25.29
C ALA A 134 -17.43 -23.80 -25.68
N ASP A 135 -16.24 -24.19 -25.23
CA ASP A 135 -15.67 -25.53 -25.40
C ASP A 135 -16.40 -26.60 -24.57
N VAL A 136 -17.23 -26.23 -23.59
CA VAL A 136 -18.01 -27.20 -22.79
C VAL A 136 -18.92 -28.06 -23.66
N SER A 137 -19.41 -27.52 -24.78
CA SER A 137 -20.23 -28.26 -25.75
C SER A 137 -19.52 -29.48 -26.36
N ALA A 138 -18.19 -29.46 -26.42
CA ALA A 138 -17.39 -30.56 -26.95
C ALA A 138 -17.43 -31.81 -26.05
N TYR A 139 -17.63 -31.64 -24.73
CA TYR A 139 -17.65 -32.75 -23.76
C TYR A 139 -18.98 -33.51 -23.71
N ARG A 140 -19.99 -33.10 -24.50
CA ARG A 140 -21.31 -33.77 -24.61
C ARG A 140 -22.04 -33.96 -23.26
N LEU A 141 -21.77 -33.09 -22.29
CA LEU A 141 -22.47 -33.05 -21.00
C LEU A 141 -23.75 -32.21 -21.11
N SER A 142 -24.72 -32.43 -20.22
CA SER A 142 -25.98 -31.66 -20.14
C SER A 142 -25.81 -30.24 -19.55
N LEU A 143 -24.69 -29.57 -19.87
CA LEU A 143 -24.28 -28.27 -19.32
C LEU A 143 -24.38 -27.11 -20.32
N MET A 144 -24.78 -27.37 -21.58
CA MET A 144 -24.80 -26.32 -22.63
C MET A 144 -25.73 -25.16 -22.30
N GLU A 145 -26.88 -25.43 -21.68
CA GLU A 145 -27.80 -24.35 -21.30
C GLU A 145 -27.36 -23.65 -19.99
N ASP A 146 -26.51 -24.27 -19.18
CA ASP A 146 -26.04 -23.73 -17.90
C ASP A 146 -24.87 -22.79 -18.16
N THR A 147 -23.92 -23.21 -18.99
CA THR A 147 -22.83 -22.35 -19.47
C THR A 147 -23.33 -21.09 -20.19
N LYS A 148 -24.38 -21.19 -21.00
CA LYS A 148 -25.04 -20.01 -21.59
C LYS A 148 -25.58 -19.05 -20.53
N ALA A 149 -26.20 -19.58 -19.48
CA ALA A 149 -26.71 -18.76 -18.39
C ALA A 149 -25.58 -18.15 -17.55
N ILE A 150 -24.50 -18.89 -17.28
CA ILE A 150 -23.29 -18.37 -16.61
C ILE A 150 -22.70 -17.19 -17.40
N ASN A 151 -22.56 -17.30 -18.72
CA ASN A 151 -22.02 -16.21 -19.55
C ASN A 151 -22.93 -14.99 -19.54
N GLN A 152 -24.25 -15.18 -19.56
CA GLN A 152 -25.21 -14.09 -19.40
C GLN A 152 -25.07 -13.40 -18.04
N LEU A 153 -24.93 -14.15 -16.95
CA LEU A 153 -24.71 -13.60 -15.62
C LEU A 153 -23.36 -12.86 -15.54
N ASN A 154 -22.29 -13.41 -16.11
CA ASN A 154 -20.96 -12.77 -16.14
C ASN A 154 -20.98 -11.45 -16.93
N THR A 155 -21.74 -11.38 -18.02
CA THR A 155 -21.96 -10.12 -18.76
C THR A 155 -22.64 -9.09 -17.88
N LEU A 156 -23.72 -9.46 -17.19
CA LEU A 156 -24.39 -8.57 -16.22
C LEU A 156 -23.45 -8.15 -15.08
N ILE A 157 -22.64 -9.07 -14.54
CA ILE A 157 -21.66 -8.75 -13.50
C ILE A 157 -20.68 -7.66 -14.00
N GLN A 158 -20.22 -7.76 -15.25
CA GLN A 158 -19.31 -6.78 -15.81
C GLN A 158 -19.99 -5.42 -16.01
N GLU A 159 -21.16 -5.39 -16.63
CA GLU A 159 -21.97 -4.16 -16.80
C GLU A 159 -22.28 -3.50 -15.45
N GLY A 160 -22.68 -4.30 -14.45
CA GLY A 160 -23.03 -3.80 -13.12
C GLY A 160 -21.84 -3.23 -12.35
N LYS A 161 -20.61 -3.74 -12.57
CA LYS A 161 -19.38 -3.13 -12.03
C LYS A 161 -19.14 -1.74 -12.63
N GLU A 162 -19.39 -1.57 -13.92
CA GLU A 162 -19.26 -0.26 -14.58
C GLU A 162 -20.30 0.74 -14.04
N MET A 163 -21.54 0.29 -13.82
CA MET A 163 -22.57 1.09 -13.18
C MET A 163 -22.23 1.49 -11.74
N ALA A 164 -21.63 0.57 -10.98
CA ALA A 164 -21.20 0.85 -9.62
C ALA A 164 -20.08 1.89 -9.59
N SER A 165 -19.16 1.84 -10.56
CA SER A 165 -18.17 2.91 -10.74
C SER A 165 -18.84 4.27 -10.94
N VAL A 166 -19.80 4.36 -11.88
CA VAL A 166 -20.52 5.62 -12.16
C VAL A 166 -21.18 6.20 -10.90
N LEU A 167 -21.87 5.38 -10.10
CA LEU A 167 -22.50 5.84 -8.86
C LEU A 167 -21.48 6.24 -7.80
N TYR A 168 -20.40 5.45 -7.64
CA TYR A 168 -19.35 5.73 -6.65
C TYR A 168 -18.66 7.07 -6.92
N THR A 169 -18.37 7.36 -8.19
CA THR A 169 -17.64 8.54 -8.63
C THR A 169 -18.56 9.71 -8.99
N TYR A 170 -19.87 9.57 -8.82
CA TYR A 170 -20.82 10.65 -9.05
C TYR A 170 -20.54 11.82 -8.08
N ARG A 171 -20.24 12.99 -8.63
CA ARG A 171 -20.11 14.26 -7.91
C ARG A 171 -21.13 15.25 -8.46
N SER A 172 -21.69 16.09 -7.57
CA SER A 172 -22.75 17.02 -7.96
C SER A 172 -22.28 18.01 -9.03
N CYS A 173 -22.96 18.00 -10.17
CA CYS A 173 -22.78 18.95 -11.26
C CYS A 173 -23.36 20.31 -10.88
N VAL A 174 -24.48 20.33 -10.15
CA VAL A 174 -25.15 21.59 -9.74
C VAL A 174 -24.25 22.47 -8.88
N LYS A 175 -23.40 21.88 -8.04
CA LYS A 175 -22.45 22.65 -7.22
C LYS A 175 -21.43 23.44 -8.07
N ALA A 176 -21.17 23.01 -9.31
CA ALA A 176 -20.24 23.67 -10.22
C ALA A 176 -20.93 24.69 -11.14
N LEU A 177 -22.26 24.68 -11.23
CA LEU A 177 -22.99 25.57 -12.13
C LEU A 177 -23.10 26.99 -11.54
N PRO A 178 -22.92 28.05 -12.37
CA PRO A 178 -22.96 29.43 -11.90
C PRO A 178 -24.37 29.81 -11.44
N GLN A 179 -24.48 30.33 -10.21
CA GLN A 179 -25.71 30.98 -9.75
C GLN A 179 -25.77 32.40 -10.33
N LEU A 180 -26.71 32.65 -11.25
CA LEU A 180 -26.82 33.96 -11.89
C LEU A 180 -27.23 35.05 -10.89
N PRO A 181 -26.51 36.20 -10.84
CA PRO A 181 -27.00 37.40 -10.19
C PRO A 181 -28.28 37.93 -10.87
N ASP A 182 -29.15 38.58 -10.11
CA ASP A 182 -30.43 39.13 -10.60
C ASP A 182 -30.30 40.09 -11.80
N SER A 183 -29.11 40.64 -12.07
CA SER A 183 -28.82 41.56 -13.18
C SER A 183 -28.68 40.89 -14.56
N MET A 184 -28.51 39.56 -14.64
CA MET A 184 -28.27 38.82 -15.90
C MET A 184 -29.46 37.97 -16.37
N LYS A 185 -30.69 38.33 -15.99
CA LYS A 185 -31.92 37.58 -16.37
C LYS A 185 -32.15 37.42 -17.89
N HIS A 186 -31.51 38.23 -18.72
CA HIS A 186 -31.63 38.12 -20.19
C HIS A 186 -30.91 36.87 -20.76
N ASN A 187 -29.86 36.37 -20.11
CA ASN A 187 -29.14 35.14 -20.50
C ASN A 187 -29.65 33.90 -19.75
N GLN A 188 -30.73 34.04 -18.97
CA GLN A 188 -31.24 32.98 -18.11
C GLN A 188 -31.79 31.79 -18.90
N ALA A 189 -32.39 32.03 -20.06
CA ALA A 189 -32.90 30.97 -20.94
C ALA A 189 -31.77 30.11 -21.52
N ASP A 190 -30.70 30.76 -22.00
CA ASP A 190 -29.53 30.08 -22.55
C ASP A 190 -28.79 29.29 -21.46
N LEU A 191 -28.63 29.85 -20.25
CA LEU A 191 -28.05 29.12 -19.13
C LEU A 191 -28.91 27.92 -18.71
N TYR A 192 -30.24 28.03 -18.70
CA TYR A 192 -31.10 26.90 -18.40
C TYR A 192 -31.00 25.80 -19.45
N LEU A 193 -30.83 26.17 -20.73
CA LEU A 193 -30.61 25.22 -21.82
C LEU A 193 -29.26 24.50 -21.66
N GLU A 194 -28.17 25.22 -21.40
CA GLU A 194 -26.85 24.63 -21.16
C GLU A 194 -26.83 23.76 -19.90
N THR A 195 -27.43 24.24 -18.81
CA THR A 195 -27.60 23.48 -17.55
C THR A 195 -28.36 22.19 -17.80
N TYR A 196 -29.45 22.26 -18.57
CA TYR A 196 -30.24 21.10 -18.94
C TYR A 196 -29.39 20.10 -19.75
N GLN A 197 -28.64 20.55 -20.75
CA GLN A 197 -27.79 19.70 -21.59
C GLN A 197 -26.73 18.94 -20.78
N VAL A 198 -26.07 19.62 -19.83
CA VAL A 198 -25.06 18.98 -18.95
C VAL A 198 -25.73 17.95 -18.04
N LEU A 199 -26.84 18.31 -17.40
CA LEU A 199 -27.54 17.42 -16.47
C LEU A 199 -28.22 16.25 -17.20
N ASP A 200 -28.72 16.42 -18.43
CA ASP A 200 -29.39 15.36 -19.18
C ASP A 200 -28.45 14.18 -19.50
N LEU A 201 -27.16 14.46 -19.74
CA LEU A 201 -26.17 13.41 -19.94
C LEU A 201 -26.02 12.54 -18.68
N GLU A 202 -25.92 13.16 -17.51
CA GLU A 202 -25.79 12.45 -16.24
C GLU A 202 -27.10 11.76 -15.83
N MET A 203 -28.26 12.39 -16.07
CA MET A 203 -29.57 11.76 -15.82
C MET A 203 -29.84 10.59 -16.77
N SER A 204 -29.33 10.63 -18.00
CA SER A 204 -29.38 9.50 -18.94
C SER A 204 -28.66 8.28 -18.38
N ARG A 205 -27.49 8.45 -17.75
CA ARG A 205 -26.77 7.36 -17.08
C ARG A 205 -27.58 6.79 -15.90
N LEU A 206 -28.25 7.63 -15.12
CA LEU A 206 -29.11 7.15 -14.03
C LEU A 206 -30.34 6.39 -14.54
N ARG A 207 -30.94 6.82 -15.66
CA ARG A 207 -32.01 6.06 -16.35
C ARG A 207 -31.52 4.70 -16.83
N GLU A 208 -30.31 4.64 -17.37
CA GLU A 208 -29.68 3.38 -17.79
C GLU A 208 -29.50 2.42 -16.59
N ILE A 209 -28.99 2.92 -15.46
CA ILE A 209 -28.86 2.14 -14.22
C ILE A 209 -30.22 1.64 -13.73
N GLN A 210 -31.26 2.49 -13.76
CA GLN A 210 -32.62 2.11 -13.36
C GLN A 210 -33.20 0.99 -14.25
N ARG A 211 -33.04 1.09 -15.58
CA ARG A 211 -33.52 0.06 -16.52
C ARG A 211 -32.71 -1.23 -16.39
N TRP A 212 -31.39 -1.10 -16.25
CA TRP A 212 -30.49 -2.24 -16.13
C TRP A 212 -30.73 -3.02 -14.85
N GLN A 213 -30.85 -2.36 -13.68
CA GLN A 213 -31.08 -3.08 -12.42
C GLN A 213 -32.40 -3.85 -12.46
N ALA A 214 -33.43 -3.33 -13.14
CA ALA A 214 -34.70 -4.02 -13.31
C ALA A 214 -34.55 -5.26 -14.19
N SER A 215 -33.81 -5.14 -15.30
CA SER A 215 -33.49 -6.27 -16.16
C SER A 215 -32.64 -7.33 -15.44
N ALA A 216 -31.62 -6.90 -14.68
CA ALA A 216 -30.72 -7.77 -13.94
C ALA A 216 -31.45 -8.52 -12.83
N ALA A 217 -32.31 -7.84 -12.05
CA ALA A 217 -33.14 -8.46 -11.02
C ALA A 217 -34.10 -9.51 -11.60
N SER A 218 -34.78 -9.18 -12.70
CA SER A 218 -35.72 -10.11 -13.36
C SER A 218 -35.00 -11.33 -13.95
N LYS A 219 -33.85 -11.13 -14.61
CA LYS A 219 -33.01 -12.22 -15.14
C LYS A 219 -32.46 -13.10 -14.03
N LEU A 220 -32.00 -12.53 -12.91
CA LEU A 220 -31.52 -13.29 -11.75
C LEU A 220 -32.64 -14.13 -11.13
N ALA A 221 -33.82 -13.54 -10.93
CA ALA A 221 -34.98 -14.26 -10.39
C ALA A 221 -35.43 -15.39 -11.33
N ALA A 222 -35.50 -15.13 -12.64
CA ALA A 222 -35.86 -16.14 -13.64
C ALA A 222 -34.82 -17.29 -13.70
N ASP A 223 -33.53 -16.97 -13.58
CA ASP A 223 -32.47 -17.96 -13.55
C ASP A 223 -32.50 -18.80 -12.27
N MET A 224 -32.75 -18.22 -11.10
CA MET A 224 -32.99 -18.98 -9.87
C MET A 224 -34.23 -19.88 -10.00
N GLN A 225 -35.34 -19.36 -10.54
CA GLN A 225 -36.58 -20.12 -10.73
C GLN A 225 -36.40 -21.34 -11.63
N ARG A 226 -35.50 -21.26 -12.62
CA ARG A 226 -35.19 -22.36 -13.53
C ARG A 226 -34.72 -23.61 -12.78
N PHE A 227 -33.96 -23.44 -11.69
CA PHE A 227 -33.49 -24.54 -10.86
C PHE A 227 -34.49 -25.01 -9.81
N SER A 228 -35.60 -24.29 -9.63
CA SER A 228 -36.73 -24.73 -8.80
C SER A 228 -37.74 -25.61 -9.54
N ARG A 229 -37.62 -25.76 -10.87
CA ARG A 229 -38.52 -26.61 -11.67
C ARG A 229 -38.29 -28.09 -11.39
N PRO A 230 -39.34 -28.94 -11.28
CA PRO A 230 -39.24 -30.37 -10.91
C PRO A 230 -38.19 -31.18 -11.68
N GLU A 231 -38.03 -30.90 -12.97
CA GLU A 231 -37.08 -31.56 -13.87
C GLU A 231 -35.61 -31.16 -13.59
N ARG A 232 -35.39 -29.95 -13.07
CA ARG A 232 -34.08 -29.35 -12.77
C ARG A 232 -33.71 -29.47 -11.28
N LEU A 233 -34.68 -29.82 -10.43
CA LEU A 233 -34.48 -30.11 -9.00
C LEU A 233 -33.45 -31.20 -8.74
N ILE A 234 -33.32 -32.13 -9.68
CA ILE A 234 -32.50 -33.33 -9.55
C ILE A 234 -31.04 -33.04 -9.89
N ASN A 235 -30.69 -31.97 -10.61
CA ASN A 235 -29.29 -31.68 -10.99
C ASN A 235 -28.75 -30.42 -10.29
N GLY A 236 -29.62 -29.46 -9.94
CA GLY A 236 -29.24 -28.22 -9.25
C GLY A 236 -28.26 -27.32 -10.02
N PRO A 237 -27.90 -26.14 -9.47
CA PRO A 237 -26.88 -25.28 -10.07
C PRO A 237 -25.47 -25.81 -9.82
N THR A 238 -24.56 -25.57 -10.77
CA THR A 238 -23.12 -25.83 -10.56
C THR A 238 -22.51 -24.81 -9.61
N VAL A 239 -21.35 -25.11 -9.01
CA VAL A 239 -20.66 -24.16 -8.11
C VAL A 239 -20.22 -22.88 -8.81
N THR A 240 -19.77 -22.96 -10.06
CA THR A 240 -19.50 -21.78 -10.89
C THR A 240 -20.75 -20.92 -11.09
N HIS A 241 -21.91 -21.56 -11.21
CA HIS A 241 -23.20 -20.88 -11.32
C HIS A 241 -23.61 -20.21 -10.01
N PHE A 242 -23.39 -20.87 -8.85
CA PHE A 242 -23.58 -20.25 -7.53
C PHE A 242 -22.73 -18.98 -7.36
N TRP A 243 -21.44 -19.05 -7.69
CA TRP A 243 -20.58 -17.86 -7.64
C TRP A 243 -21.06 -16.74 -8.55
N SER A 244 -21.58 -17.07 -9.73
CA SER A 244 -22.14 -16.08 -10.66
C SER A 244 -23.43 -15.43 -10.12
N MET A 245 -24.34 -16.22 -9.54
CA MET A 245 -25.54 -15.69 -8.86
C MET A 245 -25.17 -14.78 -7.68
N LEU A 246 -24.22 -15.21 -6.83
CA LEU A 246 -23.78 -14.47 -5.65
C LEU A 246 -23.05 -13.16 -6.03
N LYS A 247 -22.21 -13.19 -7.07
CA LYS A 247 -21.53 -11.99 -7.59
C LYS A 247 -22.51 -10.97 -8.16
N LEU A 248 -23.54 -11.41 -8.90
CA LEU A 248 -24.56 -10.49 -9.39
C LEU A 248 -25.39 -9.89 -8.25
N LEU A 249 -25.76 -10.71 -7.26
CA LEU A 249 -26.46 -10.25 -6.06
C LEU A 249 -25.62 -9.22 -5.27
N ASP A 250 -24.32 -9.47 -5.08
CA ASP A 250 -23.40 -8.54 -4.42
C ASP A 250 -23.34 -7.18 -5.14
N ILE A 251 -23.36 -7.17 -6.47
CA ILE A 251 -23.39 -5.93 -7.25
C ILE A 251 -24.70 -5.18 -7.07
N LEU A 252 -25.85 -5.86 -7.10
CA LEU A 252 -27.16 -5.22 -6.87
C LEU A 252 -27.23 -4.58 -5.47
N VAL A 253 -26.71 -5.27 -4.45
CA VAL A 253 -26.60 -4.75 -3.07
C VAL A 253 -25.69 -3.51 -3.03
N GLN A 254 -24.53 -3.56 -3.69
CA GLN A 254 -23.60 -2.44 -3.75
C GLN A 254 -24.21 -1.22 -4.47
N LEU A 255 -24.88 -1.42 -5.60
CA LEU A 255 -25.54 -0.35 -6.35
C LEU A 255 -26.61 0.36 -5.52
N ASP A 256 -27.42 -0.40 -4.79
CA ASP A 256 -28.49 0.18 -3.97
C ASP A 256 -27.92 1.04 -2.84
N HIS A 257 -26.86 0.55 -2.19
CA HIS A 257 -26.20 1.32 -1.14
C HIS A 257 -25.48 2.56 -1.69
N LEU A 258 -24.78 2.46 -2.83
CA LEU A 258 -24.15 3.63 -3.48
C LEU A 258 -25.18 4.69 -3.85
N LYS A 259 -26.31 4.28 -4.43
CA LYS A 259 -27.44 5.16 -4.74
C LYS A 259 -27.92 5.89 -3.49
N ASN A 260 -28.13 5.15 -2.39
CA ASN A 260 -28.65 5.73 -1.15
C ASN A 260 -27.62 6.60 -0.42
N ALA A 261 -26.32 6.33 -0.58
CA ALA A 261 -25.24 7.11 0.02
C ALA A 261 -25.00 8.47 -0.64
N LYS A 262 -25.39 8.64 -1.91
CA LYS A 262 -25.11 9.85 -2.70
C LYS A 262 -26.26 10.86 -2.64
N ALA A 263 -26.21 11.76 -1.68
CA ALA A 263 -27.19 12.85 -1.54
C ALA A 263 -27.17 13.86 -2.70
N SER A 264 -26.06 13.96 -3.44
CA SER A 264 -25.92 14.77 -4.65
C SER A 264 -26.86 14.37 -5.78
N ILE A 265 -27.13 13.08 -5.96
CA ILE A 265 -27.99 12.56 -7.04
C ILE A 265 -29.42 13.14 -6.99
N PRO A 266 -30.18 13.02 -5.89
CA PRO A 266 -31.55 13.57 -5.83
C PRO A 266 -31.57 15.11 -5.90
N ASN A 267 -30.50 15.78 -5.45
CA ASN A 267 -30.37 17.24 -5.55
C ASN A 267 -30.21 17.67 -7.01
N ASP A 268 -29.30 17.03 -7.75
CA ASP A 268 -29.05 17.32 -9.16
C ASP A 268 -30.28 16.98 -10.02
N PHE A 269 -30.96 15.87 -9.73
CA PHE A 269 -32.22 15.52 -10.38
C PHE A 269 -33.33 16.57 -10.15
N SER A 270 -33.42 17.11 -8.93
CA SER A 270 -34.40 18.17 -8.62
C SER A 270 -34.16 19.44 -9.43
N TRP A 271 -32.90 19.81 -9.68
CA TRP A 271 -32.53 20.92 -10.56
C TRP A 271 -32.82 20.61 -12.02
N TYR A 272 -32.46 19.41 -12.47
CA TYR A 272 -32.76 18.93 -13.81
C TYR A 272 -34.26 19.05 -14.13
N LYS A 273 -35.15 18.57 -13.25
CA LYS A 273 -36.62 18.67 -13.41
C LYS A 273 -37.10 20.13 -13.53
N ARG A 274 -36.52 21.06 -12.75
CA ARG A 274 -36.83 22.50 -12.84
C ARG A 274 -36.40 23.08 -14.18
N THR A 275 -35.19 22.78 -14.64
CA THR A 275 -34.67 23.28 -15.92
C THR A 275 -35.44 22.70 -17.11
N PHE A 276 -35.77 21.40 -17.08
CA PHE A 276 -36.63 20.75 -18.06
C PHE A 276 -37.97 21.46 -18.20
N THR A 277 -38.61 21.84 -17.08
CA THR A 277 -39.91 22.54 -17.11
C THR A 277 -39.84 23.88 -17.84
N GLN A 278 -38.69 24.57 -17.79
CA GLN A 278 -38.48 25.85 -18.48
C GLN A 278 -38.20 25.64 -19.98
N VAL A 279 -37.37 24.64 -20.32
CA VAL A 279 -36.87 24.41 -21.69
C VAL A 279 -37.85 23.60 -22.57
N SER A 280 -38.61 22.67 -21.98
CA SER A 280 -39.50 21.74 -22.70
C SER A 280 -40.78 22.37 -23.26
N THR A 281 -41.06 23.64 -22.96
CA THR A 281 -42.26 24.34 -23.45
C THR A 281 -42.37 24.40 -24.97
N GLN A 282 -41.28 24.16 -25.70
CA GLN A 282 -41.21 24.21 -27.16
C GLN A 282 -41.11 22.82 -27.82
N TRP A 283 -41.12 21.72 -27.06
CA TRP A 283 -40.82 20.36 -27.55
C TRP A 283 -42.08 19.53 -27.81
N GLN A 284 -42.04 18.66 -28.83
CA GLN A 284 -43.19 17.87 -29.30
C GLN A 284 -43.45 16.58 -28.46
N ASP A 285 -42.44 16.03 -27.79
CA ASP A 285 -42.52 14.76 -27.01
C ASP A 285 -42.51 14.97 -25.48
N THR A 286 -43.06 16.08 -25.00
CA THR A 286 -42.91 16.50 -23.60
C THR A 286 -43.62 15.57 -22.59
N ASP A 287 -44.73 14.91 -22.98
CA ASP A 287 -45.53 14.12 -22.03
C ASP A 287 -44.90 12.75 -21.70
N THR A 288 -44.33 12.06 -22.68
CA THR A 288 -43.61 10.78 -22.45
C THR A 288 -42.35 11.00 -21.60
N MET A 289 -41.61 12.08 -21.87
CA MET A 289 -40.45 12.47 -21.07
C MET A 289 -40.83 12.82 -19.62
N ARG A 290 -42.03 13.37 -19.38
CA ARG A 290 -42.52 13.63 -18.02
C ARG A 290 -42.79 12.34 -17.26
N GLU A 291 -43.41 11.35 -17.91
CA GLU A 291 -43.66 10.03 -17.32
C GLU A 291 -42.33 9.34 -16.93
N GLU A 292 -41.35 9.31 -17.84
CA GLU A 292 -40.02 8.75 -17.53
C GLU A 292 -39.33 9.46 -16.36
N LEU A 293 -39.54 10.77 -16.22
CA LEU A 293 -38.97 11.54 -15.12
C LEU A 293 -39.66 11.27 -13.79
N ASP A 294 -40.97 11.06 -13.79
CA ASP A 294 -41.70 10.71 -12.59
C ASP A 294 -41.30 9.29 -12.12
N ASP A 295 -41.09 8.34 -13.04
CA ASP A 295 -40.54 7.02 -12.72
C ASP A 295 -39.13 7.09 -12.14
N LEU A 296 -38.24 7.88 -12.75
CA LEU A 296 -36.89 8.09 -12.22
C LEU A 296 -36.93 8.76 -10.83
N GLN A 297 -37.86 9.70 -10.61
CA GLN A 297 -38.04 10.32 -9.30
C GLN A 297 -38.42 9.30 -8.22
N ILE A 298 -39.34 8.38 -8.53
CA ILE A 298 -39.73 7.31 -7.61
C ILE A 298 -38.53 6.42 -7.29
N PHE A 299 -37.75 6.04 -8.31
CA PHE A 299 -36.54 5.25 -8.12
C PHE A 299 -35.54 5.95 -7.20
N LEU A 300 -35.18 7.21 -7.50
CA LEU A 300 -34.18 7.97 -6.74
C LEU A 300 -34.61 8.27 -5.30
N SER A 301 -35.90 8.53 -5.07
CA SER A 301 -36.43 8.86 -3.73
C SER A 301 -36.69 7.64 -2.84
N THR A 302 -36.99 6.49 -3.42
CA THR A 302 -37.22 5.24 -2.67
C THR A 302 -35.90 4.69 -2.14
N ARG A 303 -35.78 4.51 -0.82
CA ARG A 303 -34.64 3.78 -0.22
C ARG A 303 -34.77 2.29 -0.53
N TRP A 304 -33.65 1.62 -0.74
CA TRP A 304 -33.58 0.19 -1.06
C TRP A 304 -34.37 -0.22 -2.31
N ALA A 305 -34.50 0.68 -3.29
CA ALA A 305 -35.36 0.47 -4.45
C ALA A 305 -34.94 -0.75 -5.28
N ILE A 306 -33.63 -1.03 -5.37
CA ILE A 306 -33.10 -2.15 -6.15
C ILE A 306 -33.39 -3.48 -5.44
N LEU A 307 -33.14 -3.55 -4.13
CA LEU A 307 -33.42 -4.76 -3.35
C LEU A 307 -34.93 -5.04 -3.22
N LEU A 308 -35.76 -4.00 -3.09
CA LEU A 308 -37.21 -4.15 -3.11
C LEU A 308 -37.72 -4.68 -4.46
N ASN A 309 -37.17 -4.18 -5.56
CA ASN A 309 -37.49 -4.68 -6.89
C ASN A 309 -37.05 -6.14 -7.07
N LEU A 310 -35.84 -6.49 -6.61
CA LEU A 310 -35.38 -7.88 -6.61
C LEU A 310 -36.31 -8.78 -5.80
N HIS A 311 -36.70 -8.38 -4.60
CA HIS A 311 -37.66 -9.13 -3.78
C HIS A 311 -39.01 -9.30 -4.50
N ALA A 312 -39.51 -8.27 -5.16
CA ALA A 312 -40.75 -8.35 -5.93
C ALA A 312 -40.64 -9.32 -7.13
N GLU A 313 -39.53 -9.30 -7.87
CA GLU A 313 -39.28 -10.23 -8.98
C GLU A 313 -39.12 -11.68 -8.49
N MET A 314 -38.45 -11.88 -7.35
CA MET A 314 -38.31 -13.20 -6.73
C MET A 314 -39.65 -13.74 -6.20
N PHE A 315 -40.50 -12.87 -5.65
CA PHE A 315 -41.84 -13.25 -5.22
C PHE A 315 -42.76 -13.61 -6.41
N ARG A 316 -42.64 -12.89 -7.53
CA ARG A 316 -43.33 -13.24 -8.80
C ARG A 316 -42.86 -14.58 -9.34
N ALA A 317 -41.57 -14.85 -9.22
CA ALA A 317 -40.96 -16.12 -9.55
C ALA A 317 -41.26 -17.16 -8.45
N ASN A 318 -42.47 -17.72 -8.44
CA ASN A 318 -42.87 -18.78 -7.51
C ASN A 318 -41.77 -19.87 -7.38
N THR A 319 -41.51 -20.35 -6.16
CA THR A 319 -40.55 -21.43 -5.77
C THR A 319 -39.06 -21.08 -5.67
N VAL A 320 -38.67 -19.79 -5.67
CA VAL A 320 -37.24 -19.39 -5.55
C VAL A 320 -36.64 -19.63 -4.14
N GLU A 321 -37.46 -19.72 -3.09
CA GLU A 321 -37.05 -19.94 -1.69
C GLU A 321 -36.11 -21.14 -1.50
N ASP A 322 -36.34 -22.21 -2.26
CA ASP A 322 -35.53 -23.41 -2.18
C ASP A 322 -34.07 -23.17 -2.60
N ILE A 323 -33.85 -22.36 -3.65
CA ILE A 323 -32.53 -22.02 -4.16
C ILE A 323 -31.83 -21.03 -3.23
N LEU A 324 -32.58 -20.09 -2.65
CA LEU A 324 -32.06 -19.20 -1.62
C LEU A 324 -31.48 -19.98 -0.44
N GLN A 325 -32.18 -21.02 0.04
CA GLN A 325 -31.68 -21.85 1.13
C GLN A 325 -30.39 -22.61 0.76
N VAL A 326 -30.29 -23.10 -0.48
CA VAL A 326 -29.07 -23.77 -0.97
C VAL A 326 -27.90 -22.77 -1.04
N LEU A 327 -28.14 -21.56 -1.54
CA LEU A 327 -27.13 -20.49 -1.57
C LEU A 327 -26.65 -20.10 -0.15
N ILE A 328 -27.55 -20.03 0.82
CA ILE A 328 -27.19 -19.74 2.22
C ILE A 328 -26.31 -20.85 2.79
N VAL A 329 -26.66 -22.12 2.57
CA VAL A 329 -25.83 -23.25 3.00
C VAL A 329 -24.45 -23.18 2.35
N PHE A 330 -24.39 -22.94 1.04
CA PHE A 330 -23.13 -22.79 0.30
C PHE A 330 -22.26 -21.66 0.87
N CYS A 331 -22.83 -20.48 1.15
CA CYS A 331 -22.09 -19.36 1.75
C CYS A 331 -21.55 -19.71 3.13
N VAL A 332 -22.35 -20.35 3.99
CA VAL A 332 -21.94 -20.71 5.35
C VAL A 332 -20.84 -21.78 5.32
N GLU A 333 -20.95 -22.79 4.47
CA GLU A 333 -19.93 -23.84 4.33
C GLU A 333 -18.63 -23.28 3.76
N SER A 334 -18.71 -22.42 2.75
CA SER A 334 -17.54 -21.77 2.17
C SER A 334 -16.80 -20.89 3.20
N LEU A 335 -17.51 -20.26 4.13
CA LEU A 335 -16.94 -19.47 5.22
C LEU A 335 -16.39 -20.31 6.38
N GLU A 336 -16.99 -21.47 6.67
CA GLU A 336 -16.55 -22.38 7.75
C GLU A 336 -15.31 -23.17 7.39
N LEU A 337 -15.20 -23.57 6.12
CA LEU A 337 -14.09 -24.36 5.60
C LEU A 337 -12.93 -23.48 5.10
N ASP A 338 -13.03 -22.14 5.25
CA ASP A 338 -12.10 -21.15 4.68
C ASP A 338 -11.81 -21.44 3.18
N PHE A 339 -12.86 -21.79 2.42
CA PHE A 339 -12.76 -22.11 0.99
C PHE A 339 -12.21 -20.92 0.20
N ALA A 340 -12.70 -19.72 0.50
CA ALA A 340 -12.33 -18.51 -0.20
C ALA A 340 -10.83 -18.20 -0.03
N LEU A 341 -10.03 -18.55 -1.04
CA LEU A 341 -8.58 -18.29 -1.08
C LEU A 341 -8.33 -16.79 -0.96
N LEU A 342 -9.10 -16.00 -1.71
CA LEU A 342 -8.94 -14.56 -1.81
C LEU A 342 -9.86 -13.84 -0.82
N PHE A 343 -9.32 -12.87 -0.11
CA PHE A 343 -10.10 -12.04 0.82
C PHE A 343 -11.32 -11.34 0.19
N PRO A 344 -11.33 -10.92 -1.10
CA PRO A 344 -12.51 -10.30 -1.70
C PRO A 344 -13.69 -11.28 -1.81
N GLU A 345 -13.41 -12.55 -2.06
CA GLU A 345 -14.42 -13.62 -2.13
C GLU A 345 -15.02 -13.86 -0.74
N ARG A 346 -14.16 -13.93 0.28
CA ARG A 346 -14.60 -14.01 1.68
C ARG A 346 -15.51 -12.84 2.05
N HIS A 347 -15.12 -11.61 1.71
CA HIS A 347 -15.91 -10.41 2.01
C HIS A 347 -17.22 -10.34 1.21
N LEU A 348 -17.25 -10.85 -0.02
CA LEU A 348 -18.48 -11.00 -0.81
C LEU A 348 -19.47 -11.92 -0.09
N LEU A 349 -19.03 -13.10 0.34
CA LEU A 349 -19.89 -14.04 1.07
C LEU A 349 -20.46 -13.41 2.35
N LEU A 350 -19.63 -12.66 3.09
CA LEU A 350 -20.06 -11.94 4.30
C LEU A 350 -21.08 -10.82 4.02
N ARG A 351 -20.99 -10.13 2.87
CA ARG A 351 -21.97 -9.09 2.46
C ARG A 351 -23.30 -9.69 2.00
N VAL A 352 -23.24 -10.77 1.22
CA VAL A 352 -24.43 -11.35 0.58
C VAL A 352 -25.23 -12.23 1.53
N LEU A 353 -24.57 -12.90 2.48
CA LEU A 353 -25.23 -13.82 3.41
C LEU A 353 -26.41 -13.18 4.18
N PRO A 354 -26.31 -11.98 4.79
CA PRO A 354 -27.44 -11.36 5.47
C PRO A 354 -28.60 -11.02 4.51
N VAL A 355 -28.30 -10.59 3.28
CA VAL A 355 -29.31 -10.26 2.26
C VAL A 355 -30.07 -11.52 1.84
N LEU A 356 -29.35 -12.63 1.60
CA LEU A 356 -29.98 -13.92 1.31
C LEU A 356 -30.90 -14.38 2.43
N VAL A 357 -30.49 -14.22 3.69
CA VAL A 357 -31.32 -14.57 4.85
C VAL A 357 -32.60 -13.72 4.86
N VAL A 358 -32.49 -12.40 4.67
CA VAL A 358 -33.66 -11.50 4.61
C VAL A 358 -34.61 -11.88 3.46
N LEU A 359 -34.06 -12.18 2.27
CA LEU A 359 -34.85 -12.60 1.11
C LEU A 359 -35.52 -13.97 1.31
N ALA A 360 -34.95 -14.85 2.14
CA ALA A 360 -35.49 -16.18 2.42
C ALA A 360 -36.49 -16.21 3.59
N THR A 361 -36.60 -15.13 4.36
CA THR A 361 -37.50 -15.03 5.54
C THR A 361 -38.71 -14.12 5.27
N SER A 362 -39.33 -14.23 4.10
CA SER A 362 -40.52 -13.45 3.74
C SER A 362 -41.77 -13.85 4.55
N SER A 363 -41.83 -15.07 5.10
CA SER A 363 -42.89 -15.56 5.99
C SER A 363 -42.34 -16.25 7.25
N GLU A 364 -43.12 -16.29 8.33
CA GLU A 364 -42.79 -17.01 9.57
C GLU A 364 -42.53 -18.50 9.35
N LYS A 365 -43.28 -19.14 8.44
CA LYS A 365 -43.09 -20.56 8.11
C LYS A 365 -41.77 -20.81 7.40
N ASP A 366 -41.33 -19.87 6.58
CA ASP A 366 -40.10 -19.98 5.79
C ASP A 366 -38.88 -19.78 6.70
N ALA A 367 -38.98 -18.86 7.67
CA ALA A 367 -37.99 -18.67 8.71
C ALA A 367 -37.78 -19.94 9.55
N ASP A 368 -38.85 -20.58 10.02
CA ASP A 368 -38.78 -21.84 10.76
C ASP A 368 -38.16 -22.98 9.94
N SER A 369 -38.44 -23.04 8.63
CA SER A 369 -37.83 -24.02 7.72
C SER A 369 -36.32 -23.79 7.55
N LEU A 370 -35.91 -22.53 7.45
CA LEU A 370 -34.52 -22.12 7.32
C LEU A 370 -33.74 -22.39 8.60
N TYR A 371 -34.29 -22.09 9.77
CA TYR A 371 -33.64 -22.35 11.07
C TYR A 371 -33.47 -23.84 11.37
N ARG A 372 -34.35 -24.71 10.86
CA ARG A 372 -34.17 -26.17 10.94
C ARG A 372 -33.03 -26.66 10.04
N ARG A 373 -32.89 -26.08 8.84
CA ARG A 373 -31.87 -26.48 7.86
C ARG A 373 -30.49 -25.90 8.18
N VAL A 374 -30.41 -24.63 8.56
CA VAL A 374 -29.20 -23.91 8.92
C VAL A 374 -29.28 -23.55 10.39
N LYS A 375 -28.61 -24.34 11.25
CA LYS A 375 -28.58 -24.10 12.70
C LYS A 375 -28.30 -22.61 12.97
N ILE A 376 -29.20 -21.92 13.67
CA ILE A 376 -29.13 -20.46 13.88
C ILE A 376 -27.80 -19.98 14.48
N ASN A 377 -27.15 -20.82 15.31
CA ASN A 377 -25.83 -20.54 15.87
C ASN A 377 -24.75 -20.38 14.78
N ARG A 378 -24.80 -21.15 13.69
CA ARG A 378 -23.87 -21.00 12.55
C ARG A 378 -24.07 -19.65 11.86
N LEU A 379 -25.31 -19.20 11.72
CA LEU A 379 -25.63 -17.90 11.11
C LEU A 379 -25.26 -16.70 11.99
N ILE A 380 -25.21 -16.85 13.31
CA ILE A 380 -24.89 -15.75 14.24
C ILE A 380 -23.37 -15.58 14.42
N ILE A 381 -22.59 -16.67 14.37
CA ILE A 381 -21.15 -16.64 14.67
C ILE A 381 -20.34 -15.83 13.65
N PHE A 382 -20.67 -15.93 12.35
CA PHE A 382 -19.89 -15.28 11.28
C PHE A 382 -20.13 -13.78 11.17
N PRO A 383 -21.39 -13.30 11.17
CA PRO A 383 -21.66 -11.89 11.34
C PRO A 383 -21.12 -11.42 12.69
N ALA A 384 -21.39 -12.06 13.82
CA ALA A 384 -20.90 -11.53 15.12
C ALA A 384 -19.36 -11.41 15.24
N ARG A 385 -18.58 -12.25 14.55
CA ARG A 385 -17.10 -12.14 14.48
C ARG A 385 -16.58 -11.06 13.52
N HIS A 386 -17.40 -10.56 12.58
CA HIS A 386 -17.02 -9.55 11.57
C HIS A 386 -17.88 -8.25 11.62
N VAL A 387 -19.00 -8.29 12.34
CA VAL A 387 -20.14 -7.36 12.32
C VAL A 387 -20.54 -6.94 13.75
N SER A 388 -19.80 -7.30 14.80
CA SER A 388 -20.05 -6.81 16.17
C SER A 388 -19.64 -5.34 16.39
N LEU A 389 -20.04 -4.48 15.46
CA LEU A 389 -19.99 -3.03 15.54
C LEU A 389 -21.05 -2.43 16.48
N LEU A 390 -22.05 -3.20 16.92
CA LEU A 390 -23.18 -2.69 17.72
C LEU A 390 -23.18 -3.08 19.22
N PHE A 391 -22.37 -4.04 19.69
CA PHE A 391 -22.40 -4.43 21.12
C PHE A 391 -21.41 -3.63 21.98
N ARG A 392 -21.94 -2.63 22.70
CA ARG A 392 -21.19 -1.73 23.59
C ARG A 392 -20.58 -2.40 24.84
N HIS A 393 -20.99 -3.62 25.18
CA HIS A 393 -20.68 -4.27 26.47
C HIS A 393 -19.56 -5.34 26.45
N HIS A 394 -19.00 -5.71 25.29
CA HIS A 394 -17.86 -6.66 25.20
C HIS A 394 -16.56 -6.02 24.69
N MET A 395 -16.30 -4.76 25.06
CA MET A 395 -15.31 -3.86 24.45
C MET A 395 -13.83 -4.31 24.49
N LYS A 396 -13.38 -5.09 25.47
CA LYS A 396 -11.94 -5.44 25.59
C LYS A 396 -11.50 -6.65 24.76
N TYR A 397 -12.39 -7.61 24.50
CA TYR A 397 -12.01 -8.84 23.80
C TYR A 397 -12.00 -8.67 22.27
N PHE A 398 -12.88 -7.82 21.73
CA PHE A 398 -12.98 -7.59 20.28
C PHE A 398 -12.01 -6.52 19.75
N LEU A 399 -11.54 -5.58 20.58
CA LEU A 399 -10.52 -4.60 20.19
C LEU A 399 -9.22 -5.29 19.75
N ARG A 400 -8.88 -6.42 20.38
CA ARG A 400 -7.68 -7.20 20.04
C ARG A 400 -7.74 -7.88 18.68
N HIS A 401 -8.93 -8.11 18.14
CA HIS A 401 -9.10 -8.95 16.95
C HIS A 401 -8.80 -8.22 15.63
N TYR A 402 -9.12 -6.92 15.56
CA TYR A 402 -9.00 -6.14 14.33
C TYR A 402 -7.74 -5.29 14.25
N LEU A 403 -7.13 -4.95 15.39
CA LEU A 403 -5.95 -4.09 15.42
C LEU A 403 -4.68 -4.89 15.09
N ILE A 404 -4.00 -4.50 14.02
CA ILE A 404 -2.75 -5.07 13.49
C ILE A 404 -1.68 -5.14 14.59
N VAL A 405 -1.64 -4.18 15.51
CA VAL A 405 -0.69 -4.12 16.65
C VAL A 405 -0.63 -5.43 17.44
N ASN A 406 -1.74 -6.17 17.54
CA ASN A 406 -1.76 -7.44 18.29
C ASN A 406 -1.20 -8.64 17.50
N TYR A 407 -1.07 -8.50 16.18
CA TYR A 407 -0.68 -9.56 15.25
C TYR A 407 0.66 -9.30 14.57
N ILE A 408 1.19 -8.08 14.63
CA ILE A 408 2.40 -7.68 13.91
C ILE A 408 3.61 -8.57 14.24
N GLY A 409 3.74 -9.02 15.49
CA GLY A 409 4.81 -9.94 15.89
C GLY A 409 4.72 -11.30 15.18
N THR A 410 3.49 -11.82 15.00
CA THR A 410 3.26 -13.06 14.24
C THR A 410 3.48 -12.83 12.75
N ILE A 411 2.95 -11.74 12.21
CA ILE A 411 3.10 -11.39 10.79
C ILE A 411 4.57 -11.26 10.40
N ARG A 412 5.38 -10.61 11.25
CA ARG A 412 6.82 -10.46 11.03
C ARG A 412 7.52 -11.83 10.97
N ALA A 413 7.22 -12.72 11.91
CA ALA A 413 7.79 -14.06 11.92
C ALA A 413 7.36 -14.89 10.70
N GLU A 414 6.09 -14.80 10.29
CA GLU A 414 5.56 -15.46 9.09
C GLU A 414 6.20 -14.91 7.81
N HIS A 415 6.38 -13.59 7.72
CA HIS A 415 7.06 -12.93 6.60
C HIS A 415 8.51 -13.40 6.46
N ASP A 416 9.27 -13.38 7.56
CA ASP A 416 10.69 -13.73 7.53
C ASP A 416 10.89 -15.21 7.17
N ASP A 417 10.08 -16.10 7.76
CA ASP A 417 10.10 -17.53 7.46
C ASP A 417 9.71 -17.82 6.00
N PHE A 418 8.61 -17.23 5.52
CA PHE A 418 8.15 -17.40 4.15
C PHE A 418 9.18 -16.87 3.15
N SER A 419 9.73 -15.67 3.36
CA SER A 419 10.67 -15.04 2.43
C SER A 419 11.93 -15.87 2.24
N VAL A 420 12.46 -16.44 3.33
CA VAL A 420 13.64 -17.32 3.29
C VAL A 420 13.33 -18.64 2.58
N ARG A 421 12.20 -19.29 2.91
CA ARG A 421 11.79 -20.55 2.27
C ARG A 421 11.49 -20.36 0.78
N PHE A 422 10.81 -19.28 0.42
CA PHE A 422 10.47 -18.95 -0.96
C PHE A 422 11.72 -18.67 -1.79
N ALA A 423 12.66 -17.87 -1.28
CA ALA A 423 13.94 -17.63 -1.94
C ALA A 423 14.74 -18.93 -2.14
N SER A 424 14.75 -19.82 -1.13
CA SER A 424 15.36 -21.14 -1.23
C SER A 424 14.70 -22.00 -2.31
N ALA A 425 13.36 -22.05 -2.36
CA ALA A 425 12.60 -22.79 -3.36
C ALA A 425 12.87 -22.28 -4.79
N ILE A 426 12.92 -20.95 -4.99
CA ILE A 426 13.31 -20.34 -6.26
C ILE A 426 14.70 -20.80 -6.69
N ASN A 427 15.69 -20.73 -5.78
CA ASN A 427 17.05 -21.15 -6.09
C ASN A 427 17.11 -22.63 -6.51
N GLN A 428 16.32 -23.51 -5.89
CA GLN A 428 16.22 -24.92 -6.28
C GLN A 428 15.62 -25.08 -7.69
N VAL A 429 14.59 -24.30 -8.04
CA VAL A 429 13.99 -24.29 -9.40
C VAL A 429 15.01 -23.79 -10.45
N ILE A 430 15.79 -22.76 -10.12
CA ILE A 430 16.86 -22.24 -11.00
C ILE A 430 17.92 -23.32 -11.24
N ILE A 431 18.39 -23.97 -10.17
CA ILE A 431 19.36 -25.08 -10.28
C ILE A 431 18.80 -26.20 -11.16
N LEU A 432 17.53 -26.57 -10.94
CA LEU A 432 16.86 -27.60 -11.73
C LEU A 432 16.83 -27.27 -13.23
N LYS A 433 16.54 -26.02 -13.61
CA LYS A 433 16.57 -25.59 -15.02
C LYS A 433 17.99 -25.59 -15.62
N SER A 434 19.02 -25.40 -14.81
CA SER A 434 20.42 -25.42 -15.27
C SER A 434 21.02 -26.82 -15.42
N THR A 435 20.39 -27.85 -14.86
CA THR A 435 20.96 -29.21 -14.82
C THR A 435 20.29 -30.11 -15.87
N GLU A 436 21.00 -30.49 -16.94
CA GLU A 436 20.46 -31.28 -18.06
C GLU A 436 20.09 -32.74 -17.70
N THR A 437 20.52 -33.25 -16.53
CA THR A 437 20.22 -34.61 -16.07
C THR A 437 19.82 -34.60 -14.58
N SER A 438 18.61 -34.15 -14.26
CA SER A 438 18.07 -34.23 -12.89
C SER A 438 17.46 -35.60 -12.61
N ASP A 439 17.67 -36.13 -11.41
CA ASP A 439 16.87 -37.23 -10.86
C ASP A 439 15.38 -36.87 -10.94
N THR A 440 14.58 -37.74 -11.58
CA THR A 440 13.14 -37.52 -11.78
C THR A 440 12.36 -37.39 -10.47
N GLU A 441 12.86 -37.97 -9.38
CA GLU A 441 12.22 -37.87 -8.06
C GLU A 441 12.48 -36.51 -7.42
N TRP A 442 13.76 -36.09 -7.38
CA TRP A 442 14.14 -34.76 -6.92
C TRP A 442 13.46 -33.65 -7.73
N SER A 443 13.37 -33.81 -9.06
CA SER A 443 12.67 -32.84 -9.90
C SER A 443 11.20 -32.70 -9.55
N ARG A 444 10.52 -33.79 -9.17
CA ARG A 444 9.12 -33.76 -8.77
C ARG A 444 8.95 -33.07 -7.41
N GLU A 445 9.84 -33.37 -6.47
CA GLU A 445 9.84 -32.77 -5.13
C GLU A 445 10.04 -31.25 -5.20
N VAL A 446 11.02 -30.77 -5.97
CA VAL A 446 11.28 -29.32 -6.12
C VAL A 446 10.07 -28.59 -6.73
N LYS A 447 9.45 -29.15 -7.78
CA LYS A 447 8.26 -28.57 -8.43
C LYS A 447 7.03 -28.58 -7.51
N GLY A 448 6.86 -29.65 -6.72
CA GLY A 448 5.81 -29.75 -5.71
C GLY A 448 5.99 -28.74 -4.58
N ASN A 449 7.21 -28.62 -4.04
CA ASN A 449 7.55 -27.64 -3.02
C ASN A 449 7.26 -26.21 -3.53
N MET A 450 7.60 -25.90 -4.79
CA MET A 450 7.30 -24.59 -5.38
C MET A 450 5.79 -24.33 -5.47
N TYR A 451 5.00 -25.33 -5.84
CA TYR A 451 3.53 -25.24 -5.86
C TYR A 451 2.95 -24.93 -4.47
N ASP A 452 3.42 -25.62 -3.43
CA ASP A 452 2.98 -25.38 -2.06
C ASP A 452 3.37 -23.97 -1.58
N MET A 453 4.58 -23.50 -1.92
CA MET A 453 5.03 -22.14 -1.62
C MET A 453 4.17 -21.06 -2.30
N VAL A 454 3.72 -21.27 -3.54
CA VAL A 454 2.84 -20.32 -4.22
C VAL A 454 1.47 -20.23 -3.54
N ILE A 455 0.89 -21.37 -3.16
CA ILE A 455 -0.39 -21.39 -2.44
C ILE A 455 -0.27 -20.71 -1.09
N GLU A 456 0.78 -21.03 -0.34
CA GLU A 456 1.05 -20.38 0.95
C GLU A 456 1.20 -18.88 0.77
N GLY A 457 1.94 -18.42 -0.26
CA GLY A 457 2.08 -16.99 -0.58
C GLY A 457 0.74 -16.31 -0.86
N PHE A 458 -0.15 -16.93 -1.65
CA PHE A 458 -1.50 -16.41 -1.89
C PHE A 458 -2.32 -16.32 -0.61
N GLN A 459 -2.27 -17.35 0.25
CA GLN A 459 -2.98 -17.35 1.53
C GLN A 459 -2.45 -16.29 2.49
N LEU A 460 -1.13 -16.11 2.56
CA LEU A 460 -0.48 -15.09 3.39
C LEU A 460 -0.88 -13.69 2.94
N LEU A 461 -0.70 -13.36 1.66
CA LEU A 461 -1.08 -12.07 1.10
C LEU A 461 -2.58 -11.79 1.27
N SER A 462 -3.43 -12.78 0.99
CA SER A 462 -4.88 -12.69 1.20
C SER A 462 -5.24 -12.36 2.65
N ARG A 463 -4.64 -13.06 3.61
CA ARG A 463 -4.89 -12.82 5.04
C ARG A 463 -4.37 -11.46 5.50
N TRP A 464 -3.19 -11.05 5.06
CA TRP A 464 -2.60 -9.75 5.44
C TRP A 464 -3.38 -8.57 4.85
N THR A 465 -3.71 -8.61 3.56
CA THR A 465 -4.52 -7.58 2.90
C THR A 465 -5.96 -7.58 3.43
N GLY A 466 -6.54 -8.75 3.70
CA GLY A 466 -7.84 -8.87 4.37
C GLY A 466 -7.86 -8.19 5.75
N ARG A 467 -6.83 -8.40 6.57
CA ARG A 467 -6.71 -7.74 7.89
C ARG A 467 -6.59 -6.24 7.80
N LEU A 468 -5.81 -5.74 6.84
CA LEU A 468 -5.69 -4.31 6.59
C LEU A 468 -7.06 -3.69 6.31
N TRP A 469 -7.81 -4.36 5.45
CA TRP A 469 -9.17 -3.98 5.09
C TRP A 469 -10.11 -4.01 6.29
N GLU A 470 -10.09 -5.08 7.09
CA GLU A 470 -10.89 -5.21 8.32
C GLU A 470 -10.56 -4.12 9.35
N GLN A 471 -9.28 -3.78 9.57
CA GLN A 471 -8.88 -2.71 10.49
C GLN A 471 -9.43 -1.36 10.04
N CYS A 472 -9.24 -1.01 8.76
CA CYS A 472 -9.74 0.27 8.25
C CYS A 472 -11.28 0.32 8.41
N ALA A 473 -11.98 -0.77 8.12
CA ALA A 473 -13.44 -0.86 8.25
C ALA A 473 -13.85 -0.59 9.70
N TRP A 474 -13.17 -1.25 10.63
CA TRP A 474 -13.40 -1.09 12.05
C TRP A 474 -13.13 0.35 12.54
N LYS A 475 -12.10 1.02 12.03
CA LYS A 475 -11.79 2.43 12.34
C LYS A 475 -12.84 3.39 11.78
N PHE A 476 -13.29 3.19 10.54
CA PHE A 476 -14.28 4.07 9.88
C PHE A 476 -15.67 4.04 10.52
N SER A 477 -16.04 2.91 11.11
CA SER A 477 -17.31 2.74 11.83
C SER A 477 -17.26 3.32 13.25
N ARG A 478 -16.07 3.70 13.73
CA ARG A 478 -15.84 4.22 15.08
C ARG A 478 -14.99 5.50 15.02
N PRO A 479 -15.61 6.65 14.64
CA PRO A 479 -14.94 7.93 14.69
C PRO A 479 -14.38 8.23 16.09
N CYS A 480 -13.19 8.84 16.12
CA CYS A 480 -12.60 9.33 17.36
C CYS A 480 -13.53 10.37 18.01
N LYS A 481 -13.80 10.20 19.32
CA LYS A 481 -14.77 11.03 20.06
C LYS A 481 -14.17 12.34 20.55
N ASP A 482 -12.88 12.32 20.90
CA ASP A 482 -12.15 13.46 21.46
C ASP A 482 -10.77 13.54 20.79
N PRO A 483 -10.61 14.28 19.67
CA PRO A 483 -9.28 14.56 19.13
C PRO A 483 -8.51 15.34 20.19
N VAL A 484 -7.39 14.78 20.66
CA VAL A 484 -6.50 15.48 21.61
C VAL A 484 -6.02 16.74 20.90
N ALA A 485 -6.49 17.90 21.34
CA ALA A 485 -5.99 19.17 20.86
C ALA A 485 -4.50 19.25 21.23
N SER A 486 -3.61 19.00 20.27
CA SER A 486 -2.22 19.40 20.40
C SER A 486 -2.22 20.92 20.52
N ASP A 487 -1.82 21.43 21.69
CA ASP A 487 -1.71 22.83 22.04
C ASP A 487 -1.14 23.67 20.89
N SER A 488 -1.97 24.52 20.25
CA SER A 488 -1.54 25.78 19.57
C SER A 488 -2.57 26.44 18.64
N LEU A 489 -3.87 26.14 18.65
CA LEU A 489 -4.87 27.06 18.06
C LEU A 489 -6.15 27.14 18.88
N GLY A 490 -6.26 28.24 19.64
CA GLY A 490 -7.50 28.65 20.30
C GLY A 490 -8.56 29.02 19.26
N GLY A 491 -9.47 28.09 19.01
CA GLY A 491 -10.68 28.26 18.22
C GLY A 491 -11.43 26.93 18.18
N SER A 492 -12.75 26.96 18.27
CA SER A 492 -13.58 25.76 18.09
C SER A 492 -13.44 25.25 16.65
N THR A 493 -12.39 24.47 16.36
CA THR A 493 -12.18 23.85 15.06
C THR A 493 -13.15 22.68 14.95
N THR A 494 -14.22 22.86 14.18
CA THR A 494 -15.08 21.76 13.76
C THR A 494 -14.27 20.85 12.84
N PHE A 495 -13.76 19.74 13.36
CA PHE A 495 -13.05 18.73 12.58
C PHE A 495 -14.01 18.06 11.59
N PHE A 496 -13.54 17.80 10.36
CA PHE A 496 -14.30 17.02 9.40
C PHE A 496 -14.51 15.59 9.91
N ASP A 497 -15.65 14.97 9.58
CA ASP A 497 -15.94 13.61 10.05
C ASP A 497 -14.93 12.58 9.53
N TYR A 498 -14.37 12.81 8.33
CA TYR A 498 -13.28 12.00 7.79
C TYR A 498 -12.01 12.07 8.64
N GLU A 499 -11.66 13.26 9.15
CA GLU A 499 -10.46 13.47 9.95
C GLU A 499 -10.52 12.69 11.28
N LYS A 500 -11.73 12.56 11.85
CA LYS A 500 -11.97 11.78 13.07
C LYS A 500 -11.82 10.28 12.88
N VAL A 501 -12.07 9.76 11.68
CA VAL A 501 -11.96 8.32 11.39
C VAL A 501 -10.59 7.92 10.85
N VAL A 502 -9.83 8.88 10.29
CA VAL A 502 -8.49 8.66 9.75
C VAL A 502 -7.44 9.33 10.64
N ARG A 503 -7.15 10.61 10.42
CA ARG A 503 -6.04 11.33 11.06
C ARG A 503 -5.94 11.12 12.58
N TRP A 504 -7.07 11.25 13.28
CA TRP A 504 -7.13 11.17 14.75
C TRP A 504 -7.44 9.76 15.30
N ASN A 505 -7.62 8.77 14.42
CA ASN A 505 -8.02 7.43 14.84
C ASN A 505 -6.86 6.41 14.78
N TYR A 506 -5.72 6.79 14.22
CA TYR A 506 -4.51 5.96 14.17
C TYR A 506 -3.42 6.54 15.08
N THR A 507 -2.98 5.78 16.08
CA THR A 507 -1.84 6.14 16.94
C THR A 507 -0.51 6.02 16.18
N SER A 508 0.57 6.58 16.72
CA SER A 508 1.92 6.45 16.11
C SER A 508 2.35 4.98 15.94
N ASP A 509 2.10 4.15 16.96
CA ASP A 509 2.37 2.71 16.91
C ASP A 509 1.52 2.01 15.84
N GLU A 510 0.22 2.33 15.75
CA GLU A 510 -0.65 1.77 14.72
C GLU A 510 -0.22 2.19 13.30
N ARG A 511 0.27 3.42 13.11
CA ARG A 511 0.82 3.88 11.82
C ARG A 511 2.12 3.16 11.48
N LYS A 512 2.99 2.90 12.47
CA LYS A 512 4.21 2.10 12.29
C LYS A 512 3.87 0.67 11.85
N ASP A 513 2.98 0.00 12.57
CA ASP A 513 2.60 -1.39 12.28
C ASP A 513 1.87 -1.50 10.93
N LEU A 514 1.09 -0.47 10.58
CA LEU A 514 0.45 -0.34 9.27
C LEU A 514 1.48 -0.21 8.13
N LEU A 515 2.50 0.62 8.31
CA LEU A 515 3.60 0.76 7.35
C LEU A 515 4.40 -0.54 7.19
N GLU A 516 4.70 -1.24 8.29
CA GLU A 516 5.37 -2.54 8.25
C GLU A 516 4.54 -3.56 7.47
N LEU A 517 3.23 -3.65 7.74
CA LEU A 517 2.34 -4.57 7.03
C LEU A 517 2.26 -4.26 5.53
N VAL A 518 2.12 -2.99 5.16
CA VAL A 518 2.16 -2.54 3.75
C VAL A 518 3.47 -2.97 3.10
N SER A 519 4.59 -2.78 3.79
CA SER A 519 5.92 -3.18 3.30
C SER A 519 6.02 -4.69 3.08
N TYR A 520 5.51 -5.52 4.00
CA TYR A 520 5.53 -6.98 3.87
C TYR A 520 4.64 -7.47 2.70
N ILE A 521 3.42 -6.92 2.55
CA ILE A 521 2.53 -7.25 1.43
C ILE A 521 3.21 -6.92 0.10
N LYS A 522 3.80 -5.72 0.00
CA LYS A 522 4.44 -5.24 -1.22
C LYS A 522 5.73 -5.98 -1.55
N SER A 523 6.54 -6.31 -0.55
CA SER A 523 7.76 -7.11 -0.68
C SER A 523 7.45 -8.52 -1.19
N VAL A 524 6.59 -9.26 -0.49
CA VAL A 524 6.21 -10.64 -0.89
C VAL A 524 5.52 -10.65 -2.25
N GLY A 525 4.64 -9.67 -2.51
CA GLY A 525 4.01 -9.49 -3.81
C GLY A 525 5.02 -9.30 -4.95
N SER A 526 6.03 -8.45 -4.73
CA SER A 526 7.13 -8.23 -5.68
C SER A 526 7.94 -9.50 -5.92
N MET A 527 8.31 -10.22 -4.85
CA MET A 527 9.03 -11.50 -4.94
C MET A 527 8.29 -12.54 -5.78
N MET A 528 6.98 -12.69 -5.53
CA MET A 528 6.12 -13.62 -6.26
C MET A 528 5.98 -13.20 -7.73
N GLN A 529 5.71 -11.93 -8.02
CA GLN A 529 5.53 -11.48 -9.39
C GLN A 529 6.80 -11.59 -10.26
N ARG A 530 7.99 -11.37 -9.68
CA ARG A 530 9.26 -11.52 -10.42
C ARG A 530 9.53 -12.95 -10.88
N CYS A 531 9.00 -13.95 -10.18
CA CYS A 531 9.24 -15.35 -10.51
C CYS A 531 8.18 -15.98 -11.41
N ASP A 532 7.12 -15.25 -11.80
CA ASP A 532 5.97 -15.76 -12.56
C ASP A 532 6.37 -16.66 -13.75
N THR A 533 7.14 -16.10 -14.69
CA THR A 533 7.63 -16.84 -15.88
C THR A 533 8.57 -18.00 -15.53
N LEU A 534 9.33 -17.87 -14.44
CA LEU A 534 10.26 -18.90 -14.00
C LEU A 534 9.52 -20.12 -13.45
N VAL A 535 8.44 -19.91 -12.69
CA VAL A 535 7.71 -20.97 -11.99
C VAL A 535 6.56 -21.57 -12.80
N ALA A 536 6.08 -20.91 -13.87
CA ALA A 536 4.93 -21.33 -14.66
C ALA A 536 4.96 -22.82 -15.07
N ASP A 537 6.05 -23.29 -15.68
CA ASP A 537 6.19 -24.69 -16.12
C ASP A 537 6.09 -25.68 -14.94
N ALA A 538 6.74 -25.34 -13.82
CA ALA A 538 6.75 -26.16 -12.62
C ALA A 538 5.34 -26.27 -12.01
N LEU A 539 4.60 -25.16 -11.98
CA LEU A 539 3.23 -25.12 -11.46
C LEU A 539 2.28 -25.92 -12.36
N TRP A 540 2.34 -25.70 -13.68
CA TRP A 540 1.47 -26.40 -14.63
C TRP A 540 1.71 -27.90 -14.64
N GLU A 541 2.98 -28.33 -14.52
CA GLU A 541 3.33 -29.73 -14.43
C GLU A 541 2.82 -30.38 -13.14
N THR A 542 2.96 -29.70 -11.98
CA THR A 542 2.41 -30.20 -10.71
C THR A 542 0.89 -30.30 -10.74
N ILE A 543 0.20 -29.30 -11.30
CA ILE A 543 -1.27 -29.34 -11.47
C ILE A 543 -1.67 -30.50 -12.39
N HIS A 544 -0.96 -30.69 -13.51
CA HIS A 544 -1.21 -31.80 -14.42
C HIS A 544 -1.07 -33.14 -13.70
N VAL A 545 -0.01 -33.32 -12.91
CA VAL A 545 0.22 -34.56 -12.14
C VAL A 545 -0.91 -34.81 -11.14
N GLU A 546 -1.35 -33.80 -10.40
CA GLU A 546 -2.46 -33.93 -9.44
C GLU A 546 -3.79 -34.30 -10.14
N VAL A 547 -4.07 -33.72 -11.31
CA VAL A 547 -5.26 -34.06 -12.10
C VAL A 547 -5.15 -35.48 -12.65
N GLN A 548 -4.00 -35.87 -13.21
CA GLN A 548 -3.85 -37.22 -13.77
C GLN A 548 -3.82 -38.31 -12.69
N ASP A 549 -3.18 -38.09 -11.54
CA ASP A 549 -3.23 -39.01 -10.40
C ASP A 549 -4.67 -39.24 -9.91
N PHE A 550 -5.45 -38.15 -9.80
CA PHE A 550 -6.85 -38.26 -9.42
C PHE A 550 -7.65 -39.05 -10.47
N VAL A 551 -7.55 -38.65 -11.74
CA VAL A 551 -8.40 -39.19 -12.79
C VAL A 551 -7.99 -40.60 -13.20
N GLN A 552 -6.69 -40.91 -13.31
CA GLN A 552 -6.19 -42.20 -13.80
C GLN A 552 -6.08 -43.25 -12.69
N ASP A 553 -5.70 -42.88 -11.46
CA ASP A 553 -5.43 -43.86 -10.39
C ASP A 553 -6.49 -43.86 -9.29
N LYS A 554 -6.79 -42.70 -8.68
CA LYS A 554 -7.78 -42.63 -7.57
C LYS A 554 -9.18 -43.03 -8.04
N LEU A 555 -9.64 -42.50 -9.18
CA LEU A 555 -10.95 -42.90 -9.74
C LEU A 555 -10.98 -44.37 -10.19
N ASP A 556 -9.88 -44.94 -10.69
CA ASP A 556 -9.83 -46.39 -11.04
C ASP A 556 -9.98 -47.26 -9.79
N THR A 557 -9.31 -46.87 -8.71
CA THR A 557 -9.42 -47.55 -7.42
C THR A 557 -10.86 -47.50 -6.91
N MET A 558 -11.49 -46.32 -6.91
CA MET A 558 -12.90 -46.14 -6.52
C MET A 558 -13.86 -46.97 -7.41
N LEU A 559 -13.61 -47.04 -8.73
CA LEU A 559 -14.37 -47.87 -9.66
C LEU A 559 -14.29 -49.37 -9.33
N ARG A 560 -13.11 -49.86 -8.93
CA ARG A 560 -12.89 -51.27 -8.57
C ARG A 560 -13.42 -51.63 -7.19
N THR A 561 -13.47 -50.67 -6.27
CA THR A 561 -13.91 -50.86 -4.87
C THR A 561 -15.36 -50.43 -4.66
N SER A 562 -15.58 -49.16 -4.31
CA SER A 562 -16.84 -48.59 -3.82
C SER A 562 -17.94 -48.51 -4.87
N PHE A 563 -17.59 -48.44 -6.15
CA PHE A 563 -18.55 -48.26 -7.24
C PHE A 563 -18.74 -49.51 -8.11
N ARG A 564 -18.00 -50.61 -7.87
CA ARG A 564 -18.04 -51.85 -8.69
C ARG A 564 -19.45 -52.40 -8.97
N LYS A 565 -20.38 -52.23 -8.02
CA LYS A 565 -21.78 -52.72 -8.12
C LYS A 565 -22.81 -51.63 -8.48
N LYS A 566 -22.40 -50.36 -8.60
CA LYS A 566 -23.28 -49.21 -8.86
C LYS A 566 -23.07 -48.69 -10.29
N LYS A 567 -23.79 -49.29 -11.26
CA LYS A 567 -23.61 -49.00 -12.70
C LYS A 567 -23.79 -47.52 -13.05
N ASP A 568 -24.78 -46.84 -12.49
CA ASP A 568 -25.07 -45.44 -12.80
C ASP A 568 -24.00 -44.48 -12.29
N LEU A 569 -23.47 -44.71 -11.09
CA LEU A 569 -22.38 -43.92 -10.51
C LEU A 569 -21.05 -44.23 -11.18
N SER A 570 -20.82 -45.50 -11.57
CA SER A 570 -19.62 -45.90 -12.32
C SER A 570 -19.52 -45.17 -13.67
N ARG A 571 -20.66 -44.86 -14.30
CA ARG A 571 -20.71 -44.05 -15.53
C ARG A 571 -20.14 -42.65 -15.28
N ILE A 572 -20.51 -41.99 -14.18
CA ILE A 572 -20.04 -40.64 -13.83
C ILE A 572 -18.51 -40.63 -13.64
N LEU A 573 -17.95 -41.62 -12.94
CA LEU A 573 -16.48 -41.75 -12.81
C LEU A 573 -15.79 -42.01 -14.16
N SER A 574 -16.42 -42.81 -15.04
CA SER A 574 -15.92 -43.05 -16.40
C SER A 574 -15.97 -41.79 -17.28
N ASP A 575 -16.99 -40.95 -17.10
CA ASP A 575 -17.12 -39.68 -17.81
C ASP A 575 -16.02 -38.71 -17.37
N MET A 576 -15.72 -38.62 -16.06
CA MET A 576 -14.58 -37.84 -15.54
C MET A 576 -13.25 -38.29 -16.16
N ARG A 577 -13.05 -39.62 -16.29
CA ARG A 577 -11.87 -40.21 -16.95
C ARG A 577 -11.77 -39.84 -18.41
N THR A 578 -12.88 -39.92 -19.13
CA THR A 578 -12.90 -39.60 -20.56
C THR A 578 -12.65 -38.10 -20.82
N LEU A 579 -13.04 -37.24 -19.87
CA LEU A 579 -12.95 -35.79 -20.00
C LEU A 579 -11.53 -35.25 -19.79
N SER A 580 -10.81 -35.77 -18.79
CA SER A 580 -9.53 -35.18 -18.34
C SER A 580 -8.32 -36.13 -18.37
N ALA A 581 -8.50 -37.44 -18.58
CA ALA A 581 -7.36 -38.34 -18.61
C ALA A 581 -6.56 -38.18 -19.92
N ASP A 582 -5.30 -37.82 -19.81
CA ASP A 582 -4.35 -37.81 -20.92
C ASP A 582 -3.72 -39.21 -21.07
N TRP A 583 -4.35 -40.05 -21.91
CA TRP A 583 -3.86 -41.39 -22.18
C TRP A 583 -2.68 -41.34 -23.16
N MET A 584 -1.58 -42.00 -22.78
CA MET A 584 -0.48 -42.22 -23.71
C MET A 584 -0.97 -43.00 -24.94
N ALA A 585 -0.51 -42.62 -26.14
CA ALA A 585 -0.94 -43.23 -27.41
C ALA A 585 -0.77 -44.78 -27.43
N ASN A 586 0.11 -45.32 -26.59
CA ASN A 586 0.42 -46.75 -26.50
C ASN A 586 -0.37 -47.51 -25.40
N THR A 587 -1.13 -46.85 -24.53
CA THR A 587 -2.02 -47.50 -23.53
C THR A 587 -3.49 -47.48 -23.95
N SER A 588 -3.87 -46.64 -24.92
CA SER A 588 -5.26 -46.49 -25.40
C SER A 588 -5.84 -47.68 -26.20
N ARG A 589 -5.01 -48.69 -26.54
CA ARG A 589 -5.45 -49.83 -27.35
C ARG A 589 -5.16 -51.15 -26.64
N HIS A 590 -5.98 -51.52 -25.63
CA HIS A 590 -6.46 -52.91 -25.40
C HIS A 590 -7.20 -53.17 -24.07
N ASP A 591 -7.50 -52.19 -23.21
CA ASP A 591 -8.07 -52.53 -21.88
C ASP A 591 -9.59 -52.74 -21.81
N THR A 592 -10.37 -52.44 -22.85
CA THR A 592 -11.83 -52.68 -22.82
C THR A 592 -12.18 -54.18 -22.72
N GLU A 593 -11.27 -55.09 -23.08
CA GLU A 593 -11.48 -56.55 -22.99
C GLU A 593 -10.81 -57.22 -21.77
N LEU A 594 -9.85 -56.56 -21.10
CA LEU A 594 -9.13 -57.13 -19.94
C LEU A 594 -9.76 -56.81 -18.58
N HIS A 595 -10.67 -55.83 -18.50
CA HIS A 595 -11.41 -55.52 -17.26
C HIS A 595 -12.33 -56.66 -16.78
N ALA A 596 -12.62 -57.65 -17.63
CA ALA A 596 -13.38 -58.84 -17.25
C ALA A 596 -12.52 -59.98 -16.65
N LEU A 597 -11.17 -59.90 -16.72
CA LEU A 597 -10.29 -61.05 -16.46
C LEU A 597 -9.15 -60.83 -15.43
N ARG A 598 -9.05 -59.67 -14.76
CA ARG A 598 -8.12 -59.56 -13.61
C ARG A 598 -8.72 -60.25 -12.38
N GLN A 599 -8.24 -61.45 -12.10
CA GLN A 599 -8.54 -62.25 -10.91
C GLN A 599 -8.07 -61.54 -9.62
N GLU A 600 -8.81 -61.79 -8.54
CA GLU A 600 -8.53 -61.37 -7.17
C GLU A 600 -7.12 -61.87 -6.74
N GLY A 601 -6.12 -60.98 -6.68
CA GLY A 601 -4.81 -61.33 -6.11
C GLY A 601 -3.59 -60.52 -6.54
N GLU A 602 -3.62 -59.72 -7.61
CA GLU A 602 -2.48 -58.88 -8.00
C GLU A 602 -2.60 -57.46 -7.41
N GLU A 603 -1.53 -56.99 -6.75
CA GLU A 603 -1.42 -55.60 -6.30
C GLU A 603 -1.54 -54.62 -7.47
N PRO A 604 -2.23 -53.49 -7.30
CA PRO A 604 -2.39 -52.50 -8.35
C PRO A 604 -1.02 -51.90 -8.69
N ARG A 605 -0.47 -52.23 -9.86
CA ARG A 605 0.65 -51.46 -10.41
C ARG A 605 0.14 -50.05 -10.72
N PRO A 606 0.78 -48.98 -10.20
CA PRO A 606 0.37 -47.60 -10.48
C PRO A 606 0.47 -47.32 -11.98
N ASN A 607 -0.50 -46.59 -12.56
CA ASN A 607 -0.38 -46.20 -13.96
C ASN A 607 0.75 -45.18 -14.08
N ILE A 608 1.71 -45.49 -14.94
CA ILE A 608 2.82 -44.58 -15.20
C ILE A 608 2.36 -43.58 -16.26
N PHE A 609 2.06 -42.36 -15.85
CA PHE A 609 1.83 -41.23 -16.75
C PHE A 609 3.04 -40.28 -16.71
N TYR A 610 3.27 -39.56 -17.81
CA TYR A 610 4.34 -38.59 -17.91
C TYR A 610 3.81 -37.19 -17.57
N PRO A 611 4.41 -36.48 -16.60
CA PRO A 611 4.07 -35.09 -16.32
C PRO A 611 4.23 -34.22 -17.57
N ARG A 612 3.29 -33.32 -17.82
CA ARG A 612 3.35 -32.32 -18.89
C ARG A 612 3.14 -30.94 -18.30
N PRO A 613 3.86 -29.90 -18.78
CA PRO A 613 3.65 -28.52 -18.36
C PRO A 613 2.39 -27.95 -19.02
N VAL A 614 1.22 -28.55 -18.78
CA VAL A 614 -0.06 -28.16 -19.36
C VAL A 614 -1.13 -28.16 -18.28
N ALA A 615 -1.73 -27.00 -18.06
CA ALA A 615 -2.83 -26.84 -17.13
C ALA A 615 -4.18 -27.30 -17.71
N PRO A 616 -5.13 -27.75 -16.86
CA PRO A 616 -6.50 -27.98 -17.29
C PRO A 616 -7.20 -26.68 -17.68
N THR A 617 -8.08 -26.72 -18.68
CA THR A 617 -8.87 -25.54 -19.06
C THR A 617 -9.93 -25.23 -18.01
N ALA A 618 -10.36 -23.96 -17.91
CA ALA A 618 -11.44 -23.57 -17.00
C ALA A 618 -12.74 -24.39 -17.24
N ALA A 619 -12.99 -24.80 -18.50
CA ALA A 619 -14.09 -25.69 -18.83
C ALA A 619 -13.89 -27.12 -18.29
N GLN A 620 -12.68 -27.68 -18.39
CA GLN A 620 -12.38 -29.00 -17.80
C GLN A 620 -12.56 -28.97 -16.28
N VAL A 621 -12.07 -27.92 -15.61
CA VAL A 621 -12.26 -27.71 -14.17
C VAL A 621 -13.75 -27.64 -13.82
N HIS A 622 -14.52 -26.83 -14.55
CA HIS A 622 -15.96 -26.70 -14.36
C HIS A 622 -16.71 -28.03 -14.54
N CYS A 623 -16.40 -28.78 -15.59
CA CYS A 623 -17.02 -30.07 -15.84
C CYS A 623 -16.66 -31.12 -14.78
N LEU A 624 -15.41 -31.15 -14.32
CA LEU A 624 -14.99 -32.03 -13.22
C LEU A 624 -15.73 -31.71 -11.93
N GLN A 625 -15.84 -30.42 -11.57
CA GLN A 625 -16.61 -29.97 -10.41
C GLN A 625 -18.07 -30.41 -10.50
N PHE A 626 -18.71 -30.21 -11.66
CA PHE A 626 -20.08 -30.66 -11.89
C PHE A 626 -20.23 -32.18 -11.68
N LEU A 627 -19.38 -32.99 -12.31
CA LEU A 627 -19.45 -34.45 -12.20
C LEU A 627 -19.22 -34.92 -10.75
N ILE A 628 -18.36 -34.24 -9.99
CA ILE A 628 -18.13 -34.57 -8.56
C ILE A 628 -19.39 -34.24 -7.74
N CYS A 629 -20.01 -33.08 -7.97
CA CYS A 629 -21.27 -32.71 -7.31
C CYS A 629 -22.39 -33.71 -7.64
N GLU A 630 -22.52 -34.11 -8.91
CA GLU A 630 -23.47 -35.15 -9.35
C GLU A 630 -23.22 -36.48 -8.61
N LEU A 631 -21.96 -36.89 -8.49
CA LEU A 631 -21.57 -38.12 -7.81
C LEU A 631 -21.93 -38.11 -6.32
N VAL A 632 -21.66 -37.01 -5.61
CA VAL A 632 -21.83 -36.91 -4.15
C VAL A 632 -23.27 -36.58 -3.74
N ALA A 633 -23.90 -35.62 -4.41
CA ALA A 633 -25.23 -35.15 -4.07
C ALA A 633 -26.34 -35.97 -4.75
N GLY A 634 -26.01 -36.78 -5.77
CA GLY A 634 -27.01 -37.37 -6.69
C GLY A 634 -27.85 -36.28 -7.35
N GLY A 635 -27.22 -35.12 -7.54
CA GLY A 635 -27.76 -33.82 -7.96
C GLY A 635 -28.86 -33.20 -7.08
N ASN A 636 -29.26 -33.83 -5.96
CA ASN A 636 -30.24 -33.26 -5.05
C ASN A 636 -29.55 -32.46 -3.92
N LEU A 637 -29.22 -31.19 -4.21
CA LEU A 637 -28.56 -30.24 -3.31
C LEU A 637 -29.43 -29.80 -2.11
N ARG A 638 -30.67 -30.31 -1.98
CA ARG A 638 -31.63 -29.95 -0.92
C ARG A 638 -31.56 -30.84 0.33
N LYS A 639 -30.70 -31.86 0.38
CA LYS A 639 -30.60 -32.74 1.57
C LYS A 639 -29.88 -32.03 2.72
N HIS A 640 -30.23 -32.40 3.96
CA HIS A 640 -29.64 -31.80 5.17
C HIS A 640 -28.16 -32.20 5.25
N GLY A 641 -27.24 -31.24 5.31
CA GLY A 641 -25.81 -31.49 5.51
C GLY A 641 -24.84 -30.88 4.48
N GLY A 642 -25.30 -30.11 3.49
CA GLY A 642 -24.40 -29.45 2.53
C GLY A 642 -24.00 -30.29 1.33
N LEU A 643 -23.02 -29.80 0.57
CA LEU A 643 -22.48 -30.46 -0.64
C LEU A 643 -21.87 -31.84 -0.33
N PHE A 644 -21.15 -31.97 0.79
CA PHE A 644 -20.43 -33.20 1.16
C PHE A 644 -20.89 -33.84 2.49
N GLY A 645 -21.79 -33.25 3.28
CA GLY A 645 -22.24 -33.83 4.56
C GLY A 645 -23.29 -34.94 4.46
N ASN A 646 -23.43 -35.57 3.30
CA ASN A 646 -24.40 -36.63 3.06
C ASN A 646 -23.96 -37.97 3.70
N SER A 647 -24.51 -38.30 4.88
CA SER A 647 -24.42 -39.65 5.47
C SER A 647 -25.21 -40.73 4.70
N GLY A 648 -25.85 -40.38 3.58
CA GLY A 648 -26.76 -41.23 2.80
C GLY A 648 -26.37 -41.45 1.33
N SER A 649 -25.21 -40.97 0.86
CA SER A 649 -24.73 -41.17 -0.54
C SER A 649 -24.28 -42.62 -0.82
N GLY A 650 -24.08 -43.41 0.24
CA GLY A 650 -23.55 -44.77 0.15
C GLY A 650 -22.11 -44.83 -0.38
N ILE A 651 -21.39 -43.71 -0.39
CA ILE A 651 -19.95 -43.60 -0.69
C ILE A 651 -19.18 -43.84 0.61
N ALA A 652 -18.04 -44.52 0.54
CA ALA A 652 -17.16 -44.69 1.70
C ALA A 652 -16.65 -43.33 2.19
N VAL A 653 -16.48 -43.17 3.51
CA VAL A 653 -16.07 -41.89 4.13
C VAL A 653 -14.72 -41.43 3.59
N ASP A 654 -13.78 -42.35 3.35
CA ASP A 654 -12.45 -42.02 2.83
C ASP A 654 -12.49 -41.56 1.37
N ASP A 655 -13.28 -42.22 0.53
CA ASP A 655 -13.49 -41.79 -0.86
C ASP A 655 -14.19 -40.43 -0.94
N LEU A 656 -15.16 -40.19 -0.04
CA LEU A 656 -15.87 -38.93 0.05
C LEU A 656 -14.91 -37.78 0.42
N LYS A 657 -14.00 -38.00 1.37
CA LYS A 657 -12.95 -37.03 1.72
C LYS A 657 -11.98 -36.77 0.56
N GLN A 658 -11.63 -37.78 -0.22
CA GLN A 658 -10.77 -37.60 -1.41
C GLN A 658 -11.46 -36.77 -2.48
N LEU A 659 -12.75 -37.04 -2.75
CA LEU A 659 -13.58 -36.26 -3.67
C LEU A 659 -13.72 -34.81 -3.20
N GLU A 660 -13.99 -34.61 -1.92
CA GLU A 660 -14.09 -33.28 -1.30
C GLU A 660 -12.77 -32.49 -1.40
N THR A 661 -11.64 -33.12 -1.05
CA THR A 661 -10.32 -32.48 -1.10
C THR A 661 -9.96 -32.06 -2.53
N PHE A 662 -10.17 -32.94 -3.50
CA PHE A 662 -9.88 -32.64 -4.91
C PHE A 662 -10.82 -31.57 -5.46
N PHE A 663 -12.10 -31.60 -5.09
CA PHE A 663 -13.09 -30.59 -5.45
C PHE A 663 -12.66 -29.17 -5.06
N TYR A 664 -12.10 -29.02 -3.85
CA TYR A 664 -11.56 -27.73 -3.40
C TYR A 664 -10.27 -27.36 -4.13
N LYS A 665 -9.34 -28.31 -4.34
CA LYS A 665 -8.11 -28.08 -5.13
C LYS A 665 -8.40 -27.53 -6.53
N LEU A 666 -9.44 -28.04 -7.20
CA LEU A 666 -9.87 -27.58 -8.52
C LEU A 666 -10.16 -26.07 -8.57
N SER A 667 -10.67 -25.49 -7.49
CA SER A 667 -10.93 -24.04 -7.42
C SER A 667 -9.64 -23.24 -7.27
N PHE A 668 -8.68 -23.74 -6.48
CA PHE A 668 -7.38 -23.11 -6.30
C PHE A 668 -6.55 -23.10 -7.59
N PHE A 669 -6.68 -24.14 -8.42
CA PHE A 669 -5.98 -24.18 -9.72
C PHE A 669 -6.29 -22.95 -10.56
N LEU A 670 -7.55 -22.48 -10.61
CA LEU A 670 -7.91 -21.32 -11.41
C LEU A 670 -7.16 -20.05 -10.98
N HIS A 671 -6.95 -19.85 -9.68
CA HIS A 671 -6.18 -18.72 -9.16
C HIS A 671 -4.68 -18.83 -9.49
N ILE A 672 -4.14 -20.05 -9.55
CA ILE A 672 -2.74 -20.31 -9.93
C ILE A 672 -2.54 -20.10 -11.43
N LEU A 673 -3.52 -20.46 -12.27
CA LEU A 673 -3.50 -20.14 -13.70
C LEU A 673 -3.57 -18.63 -13.94
N ASP A 674 -4.24 -17.92 -13.05
CA ASP A 674 -4.29 -16.45 -12.97
C ASP A 674 -3.17 -15.85 -12.13
N TYR A 675 -1.96 -16.42 -12.14
CA TYR A 675 -0.89 -16.07 -11.20
C TYR A 675 -0.71 -14.55 -11.04
N THR A 676 -0.40 -13.84 -12.13
CA THR A 676 -0.13 -12.39 -12.13
C THR A 676 -1.34 -11.58 -11.64
N ALA A 677 -2.55 -11.97 -12.08
CA ALA A 677 -3.78 -11.27 -11.73
C ALA A 677 -4.18 -11.51 -10.26
N THR A 678 -3.94 -12.71 -9.76
CA THR A 678 -4.15 -13.08 -8.35
C THR A 678 -3.18 -12.30 -7.47
N VAL A 679 -1.88 -12.27 -7.78
CA VAL A 679 -0.90 -11.46 -7.04
C VAL A 679 -1.27 -9.97 -7.09
N GLY A 680 -1.64 -9.44 -8.26
CA GLY A 680 -2.08 -8.04 -8.41
C GLY A 680 -3.30 -7.71 -7.55
N THR A 681 -4.30 -8.60 -7.50
CA THR A 681 -5.49 -8.42 -6.66
C THR A 681 -5.16 -8.48 -5.17
N LEU A 682 -4.26 -9.36 -4.77
CA LEU A 682 -3.85 -9.54 -3.37
C LEU A 682 -2.94 -8.42 -2.86
N THR A 683 -2.28 -7.69 -3.76
CA THR A 683 -1.35 -6.61 -3.45
C THR A 683 -1.93 -5.21 -3.71
N ASP A 684 -3.17 -5.09 -4.21
CA ASP A 684 -3.89 -3.82 -4.42
C ASP A 684 -4.30 -3.20 -3.08
N LEU A 685 -3.58 -2.15 -2.68
CA LEU A 685 -3.85 -1.35 -1.48
C LEU A 685 -4.44 0.02 -1.83
N GLY A 686 -4.81 0.27 -3.09
CA GLY A 686 -5.30 1.57 -3.58
C GLY A 686 -6.57 2.06 -2.85
N PHE A 687 -7.34 1.14 -2.26
CA PHE A 687 -8.51 1.46 -1.45
C PHE A 687 -8.24 2.38 -0.25
N LEU A 688 -6.98 2.47 0.21
CA LEU A 688 -6.56 3.35 1.31
C LEU A 688 -6.57 4.84 0.95
N TRP A 689 -6.54 5.19 -0.35
CA TRP A 689 -6.58 6.58 -0.80
C TRP A 689 -8.00 7.11 -1.02
N PHE A 690 -8.89 6.27 -1.58
CA PHE A 690 -10.21 6.70 -2.02
C PHE A 690 -11.16 7.09 -0.88
N ARG A 691 -11.84 8.23 -1.04
CA ARG A 691 -12.65 8.87 0.02
C ARG A 691 -13.95 9.55 -0.44
N GLU A 692 -14.46 9.18 -1.62
CA GLU A 692 -15.68 9.75 -2.22
C GLU A 692 -16.92 9.79 -1.30
N PHE A 693 -17.10 8.76 -0.47
CA PHE A 693 -18.21 8.71 0.49
C PHE A 693 -18.15 9.87 1.50
N TYR A 694 -16.96 10.15 2.02
CA TYR A 694 -16.77 11.20 3.02
C TYR A 694 -16.74 12.60 2.40
N LEU A 695 -16.32 12.73 1.13
CA LEU A 695 -16.44 13.98 0.37
C LEU A 695 -17.92 14.39 0.22
N GLU A 696 -18.78 13.42 -0.10
CA GLU A 696 -20.23 13.65 -0.19
C GLU A 696 -20.82 14.07 1.16
N SER A 697 -20.53 13.32 2.23
CA SER A 697 -21.05 13.60 3.58
C SER A 697 -20.58 14.96 4.13
N SER A 698 -19.30 15.28 3.93
CA SER A 698 -18.69 16.52 4.43
C SER A 698 -18.92 17.74 3.53
N ARG A 699 -19.48 17.52 2.33
CA ARG A 699 -19.75 18.56 1.30
C ARG A 699 -18.51 19.36 0.88
N VAL A 700 -17.35 18.72 0.86
CA VAL A 700 -16.08 19.32 0.41
C VAL A 700 -15.66 18.74 -0.94
N ILE A 701 -14.84 19.49 -1.69
CA ILE A 701 -14.32 19.04 -2.99
C ILE A 701 -13.22 17.99 -2.79
N GLN A 702 -12.30 18.24 -1.86
CA GLN A 702 -11.24 17.32 -1.49
C GLN A 702 -10.78 17.58 -0.05
N PHE A 703 -10.22 16.55 0.61
CA PHE A 703 -9.56 16.68 1.91
C PHE A 703 -8.08 17.03 1.74
N PRO A 704 -7.47 17.71 2.72
CA PRO A 704 -6.06 18.05 2.66
C PRO A 704 -5.20 16.80 2.91
N ILE A 705 -3.90 16.87 2.55
CA ILE A 705 -3.01 15.71 2.51
C ILE A 705 -2.77 15.07 3.89
N GLU A 706 -2.94 15.82 4.98
CA GLU A 706 -2.82 15.31 6.36
C GLU A 706 -3.93 14.31 6.72
N CYS A 707 -4.99 14.24 5.91
CA CYS A 707 -6.05 13.24 6.01
C CYS A 707 -5.86 12.08 5.02
N SER A 708 -4.80 12.10 4.20
CA SER A 708 -4.50 11.03 3.25
C SER A 708 -3.65 9.97 3.92
N LEU A 709 -4.17 8.74 3.98
CA LEU A 709 -3.51 7.66 4.70
C LEU A 709 -2.10 7.34 4.16
N PRO A 710 -1.84 7.30 2.82
CA PRO A 710 -0.48 7.13 2.29
C PRO A 710 0.48 8.21 2.80
N TRP A 711 0.08 9.49 2.74
CA TRP A 711 0.91 10.59 3.22
C TRP A 711 1.13 10.54 4.74
N MET A 712 0.10 10.21 5.52
CA MET A 712 0.23 10.05 6.98
C MET A 712 1.26 9.00 7.38
N LEU A 713 1.42 7.93 6.58
CA LEU A 713 2.45 6.92 6.81
C LEU A 713 3.85 7.47 6.53
N VAL A 714 4.03 8.19 5.42
CA VAL A 714 5.30 8.84 5.08
C VAL A 714 5.69 9.87 6.15
N ASP A 715 4.75 10.72 6.54
CA ASP A 715 4.97 11.78 7.53
C ASP A 715 5.35 11.18 8.89
N ASN A 716 4.73 10.06 9.29
CA ASN A 716 5.09 9.33 10.51
C ASN A 716 6.54 8.79 10.49
N VAL A 717 7.06 8.35 9.33
CA VAL A 717 8.48 7.95 9.18
C VAL A 717 9.40 9.15 9.37
N ILE A 718 9.05 10.27 8.74
CA ILE A 718 9.83 11.52 8.80
C ILE A 718 9.87 12.07 10.22
N GLU A 719 8.73 12.06 10.94
CA GLU A 719 8.62 12.55 12.31
C GLU A 719 9.29 11.62 13.34
N SER A 720 9.12 10.30 13.19
CA SER A 720 9.68 9.33 14.14
C SER A 720 11.20 9.20 14.05
N GLN A 721 11.79 9.46 12.87
CA GLN A 721 13.22 9.29 12.60
C GLN A 721 13.78 7.92 13.04
N ASP A 722 12.95 6.88 13.01
CA ASP A 722 13.37 5.51 13.33
C ASP A 722 14.23 4.95 12.18
N PRO A 723 15.52 4.59 12.40
CA PRO A 723 16.38 4.11 11.34
C PRO A 723 15.85 2.88 10.60
N GLY A 724 15.04 2.04 11.28
CA GLY A 724 14.46 0.85 10.67
C GLY A 724 13.30 1.15 9.72
N LEU A 725 12.49 2.18 10.00
CA LEU A 725 11.36 2.56 9.16
C LEU A 725 11.75 3.43 7.97
N LEU A 726 12.91 4.08 8.07
CA LEU A 726 13.42 4.96 7.03
C LEU A 726 13.63 4.23 5.70
N GLU A 727 14.06 2.97 5.73
CA GLU A 727 14.17 2.13 4.52
C GLU A 727 12.80 1.98 3.84
N SER A 728 11.69 1.88 4.59
CA SER A 728 10.34 1.75 4.02
C SER A 728 9.68 3.07 3.60
N ILE A 729 10.38 4.20 3.58
CA ILE A 729 9.78 5.53 3.36
C ILE A 729 9.06 5.67 2.00
N LEU A 730 9.46 4.88 0.99
CA LEU A 730 8.85 4.89 -0.34
C LEU A 730 7.68 3.90 -0.48
N MET A 731 7.53 2.93 0.44
CA MET A 731 6.48 1.91 0.36
C MET A 731 5.05 2.51 0.32
N PRO A 732 4.72 3.58 1.08
CA PRO A 732 3.41 4.20 0.96
C PRO A 732 3.15 4.83 -0.42
N PHE A 733 4.19 5.19 -1.19
CA PHE A 733 3.99 5.73 -2.54
C PHE A 733 3.47 4.69 -3.52
N ASP A 734 3.65 3.40 -3.24
CA ASP A 734 3.03 2.33 -4.05
C ASP A 734 1.53 2.25 -3.87
N ILE A 735 0.98 2.75 -2.75
CA ILE A 735 -0.47 2.88 -2.59
C ILE A 735 -1.03 3.87 -3.62
N TYR A 736 -0.28 4.91 -3.98
CA TYR A 736 -0.68 5.82 -5.05
C TYR A 736 -0.61 5.15 -6.43
N ASN A 737 0.38 4.29 -6.68
CA ASN A 737 0.44 3.48 -7.90
C ASN A 737 -0.80 2.59 -8.03
N ASP A 738 -1.16 1.89 -6.95
CA ASP A 738 -2.37 1.06 -6.92
C ASP A 738 -3.64 1.88 -7.13
N ALA A 739 -3.78 3.01 -6.42
CA ALA A 739 -4.94 3.88 -6.54
C ALA A 739 -5.08 4.44 -7.95
N ALA A 740 -3.98 4.83 -8.60
CA ALA A 740 -3.97 5.32 -9.97
C ALA A 740 -4.37 4.23 -10.97
N GLN A 741 -3.80 3.02 -10.83
CA GLN A 741 -4.18 1.88 -11.64
C GLN A 741 -5.67 1.56 -11.48
N HIS A 742 -6.17 1.53 -10.24
CA HIS A 742 -7.57 1.29 -9.93
C HIS A 742 -8.49 2.40 -10.51
N ALA A 743 -8.08 3.67 -10.43
CA ALA A 743 -8.83 4.79 -10.99
C ALA A 743 -8.96 4.70 -12.53
N LEU A 744 -7.89 4.31 -13.22
CA LEU A 744 -7.85 4.22 -14.68
C LEU A 744 -8.51 2.95 -15.23
N THR A 745 -8.24 1.80 -14.63
CA THR A 745 -8.66 0.50 -15.18
C THR A 745 -10.00 0.01 -14.63
N MET A 746 -10.24 0.18 -13.33
CA MET A 746 -11.47 -0.28 -12.68
C MET A 746 -12.56 0.80 -12.69
N LEU A 747 -12.23 2.02 -12.23
CA LEU A 747 -13.21 3.10 -12.14
C LEU A 747 -13.41 3.81 -13.49
N LYS A 748 -12.41 3.79 -14.36
CA LYS A 748 -12.39 4.49 -15.67
C LYS A 748 -12.69 5.99 -15.53
N GLN A 749 -12.17 6.63 -14.48
CA GLN A 749 -12.39 8.06 -14.20
C GLN A 749 -11.10 8.85 -14.26
N ARG A 750 -11.03 9.81 -15.19
CA ARG A 750 -9.87 10.68 -15.36
C ARG A 750 -9.64 11.63 -14.18
N PHE A 751 -10.70 12.28 -13.69
CA PHE A 751 -10.56 13.29 -12.63
C PHE A 751 -9.98 12.70 -11.32
N LEU A 752 -10.25 11.43 -11.03
CA LEU A 752 -9.65 10.75 -9.87
C LEU A 752 -8.14 10.57 -10.07
N TYR A 753 -7.71 10.20 -11.27
CA TYR A 753 -6.29 10.13 -11.59
C TYR A 753 -5.63 11.52 -11.50
N ASP A 754 -6.27 12.57 -12.02
CA ASP A 754 -5.76 13.94 -11.95
C ASP A 754 -5.57 14.40 -10.48
N GLU A 755 -6.48 14.00 -9.58
CA GLU A 755 -6.36 14.26 -8.13
C GLU A 755 -5.26 13.44 -7.46
N ILE A 756 -5.10 12.17 -7.83
CA ILE A 756 -4.00 11.33 -7.35
C ILE A 756 -2.65 11.91 -7.79
N GLU A 757 -2.53 12.29 -9.06
CA GLU A 757 -1.33 12.89 -9.63
C GLU A 757 -0.97 14.20 -8.92
N ALA A 758 -1.94 15.09 -8.73
CA ALA A 758 -1.71 16.35 -8.01
C ALA A 758 -1.31 16.14 -6.54
N GLU A 759 -1.89 15.15 -5.86
CA GLU A 759 -1.52 14.82 -4.48
C GLU A 759 -0.09 14.22 -4.42
N VAL A 760 0.23 13.31 -5.33
CA VAL A 760 1.57 12.70 -5.43
C VAL A 760 2.65 13.75 -5.69
N ASP A 761 2.42 14.67 -6.63
CA ASP A 761 3.39 15.72 -6.96
C ASP A 761 3.69 16.58 -5.71
N LEU A 762 2.65 17.00 -4.97
CA LEU A 762 2.80 17.75 -3.73
C LEU A 762 3.53 16.94 -2.63
N CYS A 763 3.08 15.72 -2.37
CA CYS A 763 3.64 14.84 -1.34
C CYS A 763 5.08 14.46 -1.65
N PHE A 764 5.42 14.18 -2.91
CA PHE A 764 6.78 13.83 -3.31
C PHE A 764 7.73 15.03 -3.19
N ASP A 765 7.28 16.24 -3.55
CA ASP A 765 8.06 17.46 -3.33
C ASP A 765 8.33 17.74 -1.84
N GLN A 766 7.33 17.54 -0.99
CA GLN A 766 7.45 17.65 0.46
C GLN A 766 8.37 16.57 1.04
N LEU A 767 8.25 15.32 0.59
CA LEU A 767 9.16 14.23 0.97
C LEU A 767 10.59 14.63 0.63
N LEU A 768 10.87 15.01 -0.61
CA LEU A 768 12.21 15.41 -1.04
C LEU A 768 12.73 16.56 -0.18
N TYR A 769 11.90 17.55 0.14
CA TYR A 769 12.30 18.69 0.96
C TYR A 769 12.69 18.24 2.38
N LYS A 770 11.79 17.53 3.08
CA LYS A 770 12.01 17.07 4.46
C LYS A 770 13.16 16.05 4.54
N LEU A 771 13.24 15.11 3.60
CA LEU A 771 14.29 14.09 3.54
C LEU A 771 15.67 14.70 3.34
N ASN A 772 15.81 15.70 2.46
CA ASN A 772 17.07 16.43 2.29
C ASN A 772 17.49 17.17 3.57
N GLU A 773 16.55 17.81 4.28
CA GLU A 773 16.85 18.46 5.56
C GLU A 773 17.34 17.45 6.61
N ILE A 774 16.69 16.28 6.70
CA ILE A 774 17.08 15.22 7.64
C ILE A 774 18.46 14.66 7.28
N ILE A 775 18.70 14.32 6.00
CA ILE A 775 19.99 13.82 5.52
C ILE A 775 21.08 14.84 5.83
N PHE A 776 20.88 16.11 5.43
CA PHE A 776 21.86 17.15 5.65
C PHE A 776 22.14 17.38 7.14
N SER A 777 21.08 17.45 7.97
CA SER A 777 21.20 17.60 9.42
C SER A 777 21.96 16.43 10.07
N TYR A 778 21.70 15.20 9.64
CA TYR A 778 22.38 14.00 10.13
C TYR A 778 23.87 14.02 9.80
N TYR A 779 24.25 14.24 8.54
CA TYR A 779 25.66 14.28 8.13
C TYR A 779 26.39 15.52 8.69
N LYS A 780 25.68 16.63 8.96
CA LYS A 780 26.22 17.79 9.69
C LYS A 780 26.51 17.46 11.15
N SER A 781 25.55 16.84 11.83
CA SER A 781 25.70 16.39 13.22
C SER A 781 26.82 15.37 13.36
N ARG A 782 26.88 14.39 12.45
CA ARG A 782 27.94 13.37 12.43
C ARG A 782 29.32 14.00 12.24
N ALA A 783 29.46 14.90 11.26
CA ALA A 783 30.73 15.60 11.05
C ALA A 783 31.15 16.44 12.25
N ALA A 784 30.20 17.13 12.89
CA ALA A 784 30.47 17.90 14.09
C ALA A 784 30.86 17.02 15.28
N SER A 785 30.24 15.84 15.42
CA SER A 785 30.61 14.85 16.44
C SER A 785 32.01 14.27 16.19
N ASP A 786 32.32 13.89 14.95
CA ASP A 786 33.62 13.32 14.55
C ASP A 786 34.79 14.32 14.72
N LEU A 787 34.54 15.62 14.58
CA LEU A 787 35.54 16.68 14.73
C LEU A 787 35.63 17.24 16.17
N LEU A 788 34.72 16.85 17.07
CA LEU A 788 34.72 17.38 18.43
C LEU A 788 35.89 16.82 19.23
N ASP A 789 36.56 17.66 20.01
CA ASP A 789 37.75 17.26 20.78
C ASP A 789 37.40 16.18 21.83
N GLN A 790 38.08 15.04 21.76
CA GLN A 790 37.90 13.93 22.69
C GLN A 790 38.14 14.34 24.16
N SER A 791 39.05 15.29 24.40
CA SER A 791 39.36 15.78 25.75
C SER A 791 38.24 16.64 26.34
N PHE A 792 37.52 17.37 25.47
CA PHE A 792 36.31 18.10 25.85
C PHE A 792 35.18 17.14 26.23
N ILE A 793 34.94 16.10 25.42
CA ILE A 793 33.92 15.07 25.69
C ILE A 793 34.19 14.38 27.03
N ALA A 794 35.45 13.97 27.27
CA ALA A 794 35.86 13.32 28.52
C ALA A 794 35.65 14.19 29.77
N SER A 795 35.62 15.52 29.61
CA SER A 795 35.38 16.48 30.70
C SER A 795 33.89 16.71 30.99
N CYS A 796 32.99 16.33 30.08
CA CYS A 796 31.54 16.58 30.20
C CYS A 796 30.74 15.51 30.95
N ASN A 797 31.35 14.36 31.32
CA ASN A 797 30.75 13.25 32.08
C ASN A 797 29.45 12.63 31.49
N ASP A 798 29.10 12.93 30.23
CA ASP A 798 27.94 12.38 29.52
C ASP A 798 28.32 11.99 28.09
N ASP A 799 28.80 10.75 27.94
CA ASP A 799 29.28 10.21 26.66
C ASP A 799 28.19 10.15 25.58
N ASN A 800 26.91 10.14 25.97
CA ASN A 800 25.79 10.00 25.03
C ASN A 800 25.28 11.34 24.48
N LYS A 801 25.62 12.47 25.12
CA LYS A 801 25.07 13.78 24.75
C LYS A 801 25.49 14.25 23.36
N TYR A 802 26.72 13.94 22.95
CA TYR A 802 27.28 14.33 21.65
C TYR A 802 27.32 13.19 20.64
N PHE A 803 26.84 12.01 21.04
CA PHE A 803 26.79 10.83 20.18
C PHE A 803 25.62 10.93 19.20
N VAL A 804 25.91 10.76 17.91
CA VAL A 804 24.90 10.77 16.86
C VAL A 804 24.56 9.34 16.47
N LYS A 805 23.32 8.93 16.73
CA LYS A 805 22.84 7.58 16.38
C LYS A 805 22.96 7.35 14.86
N PRO A 806 23.57 6.24 14.40
CA PRO A 806 23.64 5.93 12.98
C PRO A 806 22.25 5.81 12.33
N MET A 807 22.09 6.46 11.17
CA MET A 807 20.90 6.39 10.32
C MET A 807 21.21 5.59 9.05
N ARG A 808 20.19 4.97 8.46
CA ARG A 808 20.34 4.05 7.30
C ARG A 808 19.93 4.71 5.98
N PHE A 809 20.67 5.73 5.56
CA PHE A 809 20.42 6.40 4.27
C PHE A 809 21.01 5.68 3.06
N ASN A 810 21.96 4.75 3.26
CA ASN A 810 22.75 4.14 2.20
C ASN A 810 21.89 3.59 1.05
N GLU A 811 20.80 2.90 1.37
CA GLU A 811 19.96 2.29 0.34
C GLU A 811 19.15 3.36 -0.41
N ILE A 812 18.63 4.37 0.27
CA ILE A 812 17.89 5.49 -0.34
C ILE A 812 18.80 6.29 -1.29
N LEU A 813 20.05 6.54 -0.89
CA LEU A 813 21.00 7.33 -1.70
C LEU A 813 21.43 6.63 -2.99
N LYS A 814 21.24 5.30 -3.09
CA LYS A 814 21.54 4.51 -4.30
C LYS A 814 20.40 4.47 -5.31
N LEU A 815 19.18 4.88 -4.94
CA LEU A 815 17.99 4.74 -5.78
C LEU A 815 18.02 5.67 -7.00
N ARG A 816 18.11 5.08 -8.20
CA ARG A 816 18.13 5.81 -9.48
C ARG A 816 16.85 5.68 -10.29
N ARG A 817 16.02 4.67 -10.01
CA ARG A 817 14.81 4.39 -10.79
C ARG A 817 13.64 4.04 -9.89
N VAL A 818 13.09 5.06 -9.23
CA VAL A 818 11.82 4.95 -8.49
C VAL A 818 10.67 5.01 -9.48
N LYS A 819 9.76 4.03 -9.44
CA LYS A 819 8.62 3.95 -10.36
C LYS A 819 7.37 4.53 -9.71
N LEU A 820 6.87 5.64 -10.23
CA LEU A 820 5.73 6.35 -9.63
C LEU A 820 4.81 6.90 -10.71
N LEU A 821 3.54 6.49 -10.70
CA LEU A 821 2.53 6.85 -11.70
C LEU A 821 3.02 6.64 -13.14
N GLY A 822 3.74 5.53 -13.38
CA GLY A 822 4.35 5.21 -14.67
C GLY A 822 5.65 5.97 -15.02
N ARG A 823 6.03 6.97 -14.21
CA ARG A 823 7.28 7.74 -14.37
C ARG A 823 8.45 6.95 -13.78
N SER A 824 9.65 7.17 -14.30
CA SER A 824 10.91 6.65 -13.74
C SER A 824 11.69 7.83 -13.18
N ILE A 825 11.74 7.95 -11.86
CA ILE A 825 12.30 9.10 -11.16
C ILE A 825 13.69 8.76 -10.64
N ASP A 826 14.67 9.60 -10.98
CA ASP A 826 16.02 9.55 -10.42
C ASP A 826 16.09 10.26 -9.07
N LEU A 827 15.78 9.51 -8.01
CA LEU A 827 15.78 10.03 -6.65
C LEU A 827 17.19 10.52 -6.24
N ARG A 828 18.23 9.75 -6.55
CA ARG A 828 19.63 10.12 -6.29
C ARG A 828 19.98 11.46 -6.94
N GLY A 829 19.60 11.66 -8.19
CA GLY A 829 19.81 12.93 -8.91
C GLY A 829 19.11 14.11 -8.23
N LEU A 830 17.84 13.93 -7.85
CA LEU A 830 17.04 14.98 -7.18
C LEU A 830 17.56 15.32 -5.78
N LEU A 831 17.97 14.32 -5.00
CA LEU A 831 18.62 14.52 -3.70
C LEU A 831 19.95 15.27 -3.87
N THR A 832 20.79 14.86 -4.82
CA THR A 832 22.08 15.49 -5.11
C THR A 832 21.91 16.97 -5.47
N GLN A 833 20.96 17.30 -6.35
CA GLN A 833 20.69 18.69 -6.74
C GLN A 833 20.28 19.56 -5.55
N ARG A 834 19.40 19.07 -4.68
CA ARG A 834 18.95 19.82 -3.50
C ARG A 834 20.03 19.95 -2.44
N LEU A 835 20.85 18.91 -2.21
CA LEU A 835 22.01 18.98 -1.30
C LEU A 835 23.07 19.97 -1.79
N ASN A 836 23.37 19.98 -3.09
CA ASN A 836 24.26 20.98 -3.71
C ASN A 836 23.78 22.42 -3.45
N LYS A 837 22.46 22.66 -3.47
CA LYS A 837 21.86 23.96 -3.14
C LYS A 837 21.96 24.26 -1.64
N LEU A 838 21.62 23.31 -0.77
CA LEU A 838 21.69 23.48 0.68
C LEU A 838 23.12 23.78 1.17
N ILE A 839 24.14 23.14 0.58
CA ILE A 839 25.53 23.40 0.94
C ILE A 839 25.93 24.84 0.55
N ARG A 840 25.54 25.32 -0.63
CA ARG A 840 25.78 26.70 -1.06
C ARG A 840 25.08 27.72 -0.16
N GLU A 841 23.79 27.50 0.13
CA GLU A 841 23.02 28.32 1.07
C GLU A 841 23.65 28.31 2.47
N ASN A 842 24.20 27.18 2.91
CA ASN A 842 24.87 27.11 4.19
C ASN A 842 26.22 27.88 4.19
N ILE A 843 27.01 27.83 3.12
CA ILE A 843 28.24 28.65 3.00
C ILE A 843 27.88 30.14 3.02
N ASP A 844 26.87 30.54 2.24
CA ASP A 844 26.40 31.93 2.15
C ASP A 844 25.94 32.44 3.52
N PHE A 845 25.12 31.66 4.23
CA PHE A 845 24.70 31.95 5.60
C PHE A 845 25.87 32.13 6.57
N LEU A 846 26.92 31.28 6.48
CA LEU A 846 28.09 31.40 7.34
C LEU A 846 28.87 32.70 7.06
N PHE A 847 28.93 33.15 5.80
CA PHE A 847 29.52 34.44 5.44
C PHE A 847 28.67 35.62 5.89
N ASP A 848 27.35 35.60 5.68
CA ASP A 848 26.42 36.62 6.19
C ASP A 848 26.56 36.79 7.72
N ARG A 849 26.69 35.66 8.44
CA ARG A 849 26.89 35.68 9.89
C ARG A 849 28.21 36.33 10.27
N PHE A 850 29.30 36.00 9.58
CA PHE A 850 30.61 36.59 9.84
C PHE A 850 30.64 38.08 9.52
N GLU A 851 29.95 38.52 8.47
CA GLU A 851 29.79 39.94 8.12
C GLU A 851 29.06 40.73 9.21
N GLY A 852 28.20 40.07 9.98
CA GLY A 852 27.54 40.61 11.17
C GLY A 852 28.34 40.51 12.48
N GLN A 853 29.57 40.00 12.48
CA GLN A 853 30.39 39.78 13.68
C GLN A 853 31.72 40.55 13.63
N ASP A 854 32.51 40.49 14.71
CA ASP A 854 33.85 41.09 14.73
C ASP A 854 34.92 40.14 14.17
N LEU A 855 36.12 40.68 13.93
CA LEU A 855 37.24 39.90 13.38
C LEU A 855 37.62 38.68 14.24
N CYS A 856 37.32 38.68 15.55
CA CYS A 856 37.60 37.55 16.43
C CYS A 856 36.77 36.30 16.07
N ALA A 857 35.59 36.48 15.46
CA ALA A 857 34.72 35.39 15.02
C ALA A 857 35.27 34.57 13.83
N VAL A 858 36.41 34.96 13.24
CA VAL A 858 37.02 34.22 12.12
C VAL A 858 37.35 32.75 12.47
N VAL A 859 37.62 32.48 13.75
CA VAL A 859 37.87 31.12 14.25
C VAL A 859 36.57 30.30 14.27
N GLU A 860 35.44 30.91 14.66
CA GLU A 860 34.12 30.29 14.59
C GLU A 860 33.76 29.97 13.13
N LEU A 861 33.96 30.93 12.22
CA LEU A 861 33.73 30.74 10.78
C LEU A 861 34.57 29.58 10.22
N GLN A 862 35.86 29.54 10.54
CA GLN A 862 36.74 28.46 10.11
C GLN A 862 36.21 27.10 10.59
N GLN A 863 35.89 26.99 11.88
CA GLN A 863 35.42 25.74 12.46
C GLN A 863 34.12 25.27 11.82
N GLN A 864 33.17 26.18 11.55
CA GLN A 864 31.91 25.85 10.88
C GLN A 864 32.11 25.39 9.43
N LEU A 865 33.02 26.04 8.69
CA LEU A 865 33.38 25.66 7.32
C LEU A 865 34.11 24.31 7.26
N GLU A 866 34.95 24.00 8.25
CA GLU A 866 35.61 22.70 8.37
C GLU A 866 34.60 21.58 8.62
N ILE A 867 33.63 21.79 9.51
CA ILE A 867 32.52 20.85 9.73
C ILE A 867 31.75 20.67 8.42
N LEU A 868 31.38 21.75 7.73
CA LEU A 868 30.62 21.68 6.48
C LEU A 868 31.41 20.94 5.38
N LYS A 869 32.72 21.18 5.27
CA LYS A 869 33.61 20.46 4.37
C LYS A 869 33.67 18.97 4.70
N HIS A 870 33.73 18.62 5.99
CA HIS A 870 33.70 17.22 6.40
C HIS A 870 32.35 16.56 6.12
N SER A 871 31.23 17.25 6.33
CA SER A 871 29.90 16.78 5.93
C SER A 871 29.79 16.54 4.43
N HIS A 872 30.31 17.47 3.60
CA HIS A 872 30.41 17.30 2.15
C HIS A 872 31.22 16.06 1.78
N ASN A 873 32.37 15.83 2.43
CA ASN A 873 33.19 14.63 2.18
C ASN A 873 32.47 13.33 2.57
N LEU A 874 31.68 13.32 3.65
CA LEU A 874 30.89 12.15 4.05
C LEU A 874 29.77 11.86 3.03
N LEU A 875 29.06 12.88 2.57
CA LEU A 875 28.01 12.75 1.56
C LEU A 875 28.58 12.34 0.18
N SER A 876 29.77 12.85 -0.17
CA SER A 876 30.43 12.58 -1.45
C SER A 876 30.89 11.11 -1.60
N LYS A 877 30.80 10.30 -0.55
CA LYS A 877 31.05 8.85 -0.63
C LYS A 877 29.92 8.13 -1.38
N ASP A 878 28.69 8.59 -1.20
CA ASP A 878 27.49 7.96 -1.74
C ASP A 878 26.89 8.78 -2.91
N LEU A 879 27.15 10.09 -2.94
CA LEU A 879 26.58 11.03 -3.92
C LEU A 879 27.66 11.74 -4.75
N GLU A 880 27.29 12.10 -5.98
CA GLU A 880 28.14 12.86 -6.90
C GLU A 880 27.87 14.37 -6.73
N LEU A 881 28.43 14.96 -5.66
CA LEU A 881 28.30 16.39 -5.36
C LEU A 881 29.33 17.23 -6.14
N ASP A 882 29.04 18.53 -6.32
CA ASP A 882 30.04 19.44 -6.91
C ASP A 882 31.25 19.56 -5.95
N SER A 883 32.43 19.92 -6.48
CA SER A 883 33.60 20.13 -5.63
C SER A 883 33.33 21.22 -4.59
N PHE A 884 33.59 20.93 -3.31
CA PHE A 884 33.47 21.91 -2.23
C PHE A 884 34.28 23.18 -2.50
N SER A 885 35.46 23.04 -3.12
CA SER A 885 36.31 24.19 -3.48
C SER A 885 35.65 25.11 -4.51
N LEU A 886 34.91 24.55 -5.47
CA LEU A 886 34.15 25.33 -6.44
C LEU A 886 32.98 26.04 -5.78
N MET A 887 32.21 25.33 -4.95
CA MET A 887 31.09 25.92 -4.20
C MET A 887 31.56 27.08 -3.30
N LEU A 888 32.70 26.92 -2.63
CA LEU A 888 33.29 27.96 -1.78
C LEU A 888 33.78 29.17 -2.59
N ASN A 889 34.44 28.94 -3.73
CA ASN A 889 34.91 30.04 -4.58
C ASN A 889 33.75 30.79 -5.24
N GLU A 890 32.67 30.08 -5.58
CA GLU A 890 31.42 30.66 -6.10
C GLU A 890 30.82 31.64 -5.09
N THR A 891 30.63 31.22 -3.84
CA THR A 891 30.06 32.09 -2.78
C THR A 891 31.01 33.19 -2.31
N GLN A 892 32.33 32.99 -2.44
CA GLN A 892 33.33 34.04 -2.19
C GLN A 892 33.43 35.09 -3.32
N GLU A 893 32.67 34.93 -4.40
CA GLU A 893 32.75 35.72 -5.64
C GLU A 893 34.15 35.68 -6.29
N ASN A 894 34.87 34.58 -6.07
CA ASN A 894 36.28 34.40 -6.45
C ASN A 894 36.44 33.44 -7.66
N LEU A 895 35.55 33.55 -8.65
CA LEU A 895 35.55 32.71 -9.86
C LEU A 895 36.34 33.33 -11.03
N SER A 896 36.60 34.64 -10.97
CA SER A 896 37.35 35.34 -12.02
C SER A 896 38.85 35.13 -11.84
N LEU A 897 39.54 34.69 -12.90
CA LEU A 897 41.00 34.51 -12.93
C LEU A 897 41.80 35.80 -12.64
N ILE A 898 41.14 36.96 -12.68
CA ILE A 898 41.74 38.29 -12.55
C ILE A 898 41.37 38.93 -11.19
N SER A 899 40.38 38.39 -10.47
CA SER A 899 39.97 38.93 -9.18
C SER A 899 40.85 38.37 -8.07
N TYR A 900 41.59 39.24 -7.39
CA TYR A 900 42.32 38.92 -6.16
C TYR A 900 41.55 39.36 -4.90
N SER A 901 40.38 39.99 -5.08
CA SER A 901 39.47 40.40 -4.01
C SER A 901 38.36 39.38 -3.87
N SER A 902 38.27 38.73 -2.71
CA SER A 902 37.14 37.89 -2.33
C SER A 902 36.22 38.62 -1.35
N ARG A 903 34.94 38.23 -1.29
CA ARG A 903 33.96 38.72 -0.32
C ARG A 903 34.52 38.71 1.11
N LEU A 904 35.11 37.58 1.51
CA LEU A 904 35.73 37.41 2.82
C LEU A 904 36.94 38.33 3.04
N ALA A 905 37.82 38.48 2.04
CA ALA A 905 38.99 39.35 2.15
C ALA A 905 38.59 40.83 2.30
N SER A 906 37.57 41.27 1.57
CA SER A 906 37.01 42.62 1.67
C SER A 906 36.38 42.87 3.04
N GLN A 907 35.65 41.89 3.58
CA GLN A 907 35.06 42.00 4.91
C GLN A 907 36.13 42.05 6.00
N ILE A 908 37.14 41.18 5.95
CA ILE A 908 38.27 41.20 6.89
C ILE A 908 38.98 42.54 6.84
N TRP A 909 39.22 43.10 5.65
CA TRP A 909 39.81 44.42 5.50
C TRP A 909 38.95 45.53 6.14
N THR A 910 37.64 45.47 5.92
CA THR A 910 36.67 46.43 6.48
C THR A 910 36.68 46.40 8.01
N GLU A 911 36.65 45.20 8.61
CA GLU A 911 36.75 45.03 10.07
C GLU A 911 38.12 45.42 10.61
N MET A 912 39.21 45.17 9.86
CA MET A 912 40.54 45.62 10.25
C MET A 912 40.62 47.15 10.34
N GLN A 913 40.07 47.84 9.34
CA GLN A 913 40.07 49.29 9.24
C GLN A 913 39.16 49.96 10.28
N ASN A 914 37.97 49.41 10.51
CA ASN A 914 36.92 50.05 11.29
C ASN A 914 36.94 49.66 12.78
N ASP A 915 37.34 48.43 13.13
CA ASP A 915 37.33 47.94 14.51
C ASP A 915 38.74 47.56 15.01
N PHE A 916 39.47 46.71 14.29
CA PHE A 916 40.74 46.15 14.81
C PHE A 916 41.81 47.21 15.09
N PHE A 917 42.21 47.98 14.08
CA PHE A 917 43.26 48.99 14.22
C PHE A 917 42.95 50.11 15.23
N PRO A 918 41.72 50.67 15.30
CA PRO A 918 41.42 51.71 16.29
C PRO A 918 41.24 51.17 17.71
N ASN A 919 40.75 49.94 17.91
CA ASN A 919 40.24 49.50 19.21
C ASN A 919 41.08 48.43 19.91
N PHE A 920 42.08 47.81 19.27
CA PHE A 920 42.88 46.75 19.89
C PHE A 920 44.29 47.20 20.29
N ILE A 921 44.79 46.64 21.40
CA ILE A 921 46.13 46.90 21.95
C ILE A 921 46.91 45.59 22.00
N LEU A 922 48.13 45.60 21.47
CA LEU A 922 49.05 44.47 21.53
C LEU A 922 49.67 44.33 22.94
N CYS A 923 49.48 43.18 23.57
CA CYS A 923 50.23 42.78 24.76
C CYS A 923 51.46 41.96 24.35
N ASN A 924 52.65 42.54 24.45
CA ASN A 924 53.90 41.87 24.05
C ASN A 924 54.20 40.60 24.88
N THR A 925 53.74 40.52 26.13
CA THR A 925 54.00 39.35 26.99
C THR A 925 53.18 38.13 26.54
N THR A 926 51.91 38.32 26.17
CA THR A 926 51.02 37.23 25.78
C THR A 926 50.92 37.03 24.27
N GLN A 927 51.50 37.94 23.47
CA GLN A 927 51.40 37.96 22.00
C GLN A 927 49.93 37.95 21.53
N ARG A 928 49.06 38.66 22.26
CA ARG A 928 47.63 38.79 21.98
C ARG A 928 47.22 40.25 21.93
N PHE A 929 46.30 40.56 21.02
CA PHE A 929 45.61 41.83 20.94
C PHE A 929 44.34 41.77 21.79
N ILE A 930 44.16 42.75 22.68
CA ILE A 930 43.00 42.86 23.57
C ILE A 930 42.32 44.20 23.32
N ARG A 931 40.99 44.25 23.40
CA ARG A 931 40.22 45.48 23.22
C ARG A 931 40.59 46.53 24.28
N SER A 932 40.75 47.78 23.82
CA SER A 932 41.04 48.95 24.65
C SER A 932 39.84 49.38 25.48
N VAL A 933 40.04 49.66 26.76
CA VAL A 933 38.99 50.14 27.69
C VAL A 933 38.53 51.58 27.37
N LYS A 934 39.31 52.33 26.57
CA LYS A 934 39.06 53.75 26.24
C LYS A 934 38.44 53.99 24.86
N GLY A 935 38.20 52.95 24.07
CA GLY A 935 37.59 53.08 22.74
C GLY A 935 36.08 53.32 22.82
N ASP A 936 35.55 54.23 22.01
CA ASP A 936 34.10 54.34 21.82
C ASP A 936 33.59 53.01 21.27
N ARG A 937 32.58 52.42 21.94
CA ARG A 937 31.85 51.26 21.43
C ARG A 937 30.99 51.71 20.25
N HIS A 938 31.60 52.04 19.12
CA HIS A 938 30.89 52.08 17.85
C HIS A 938 30.64 50.62 17.43
N ALA A 939 29.78 49.93 18.19
CA ALA A 939 29.09 48.78 17.66
C ALA A 939 28.18 49.35 16.56
N SER A 940 28.66 49.37 15.32
CA SER A 940 27.80 49.46 14.14
C SER A 940 26.56 48.62 14.42
N GLN A 941 25.34 49.17 14.28
CA GLN A 941 24.12 48.40 14.55
C GLN A 941 24.17 47.10 13.74
N ARG A 942 24.52 45.99 14.40
CA ARG A 942 24.72 44.70 13.75
C ARG A 942 23.35 44.08 13.59
N ALA A 943 22.98 43.72 12.36
CA ALA A 943 21.69 43.09 12.09
C ALA A 943 21.57 41.82 12.93
N SER A 944 20.45 41.65 13.63
CA SER A 944 20.18 40.42 14.38
C SER A 944 20.03 39.25 13.39
N VAL A 945 20.81 38.18 13.57
CA VAL A 945 20.65 36.96 12.78
C VAL A 945 19.25 36.39 13.05
N PRO A 946 18.43 36.11 12.01
CA PRO A 946 17.13 35.50 12.19
C PRO A 946 17.24 34.13 12.88
N SER A 947 16.15 33.66 13.49
CA SER A 947 16.08 32.30 14.03
C SER A 947 16.22 31.28 12.90
N VAL A 948 17.33 30.56 12.85
CA VAL A 948 17.66 29.61 11.77
C VAL A 948 17.67 28.18 12.30
N LYS A 949 17.31 27.21 11.44
CA LYS A 949 17.33 25.78 11.76
C LYS A 949 18.72 25.30 12.18
N SER A 950 18.78 24.34 13.11
CA SER A 950 20.02 23.87 13.73
C SER A 950 21.09 23.34 12.75
N TYR A 951 20.67 22.81 11.59
CA TYR A 951 21.59 22.29 10.57
C TYR A 951 22.39 23.35 9.82
N PHE A 952 22.01 24.63 9.90
CA PHE A 952 22.86 25.71 9.39
C PHE A 952 24.14 25.91 10.23
N PHE A 953 24.20 25.34 11.43
CA PHE A 953 25.36 25.31 12.30
C PHE A 953 25.93 23.88 12.35
N CYS A 954 25.87 23.20 13.50
CA CYS A 954 26.43 21.87 13.75
C CYS A 954 25.40 20.74 13.70
N GLY A 955 24.17 20.97 13.21
CA GLY A 955 23.16 19.92 13.05
C GLY A 955 22.18 19.79 14.23
N SER A 956 22.70 19.66 15.46
CA SER A 956 21.88 19.53 16.68
C SER A 956 22.04 20.71 17.63
N GLN A 957 21.04 20.95 18.50
CA GLN A 957 21.11 22.03 19.48
C GLN A 957 22.26 21.84 20.49
N ASP A 958 22.50 20.60 20.92
CA ASP A 958 23.59 20.27 21.84
C ASP A 958 24.98 20.50 21.22
N LEU A 959 25.17 20.09 19.96
CA LEU A 959 26.42 20.34 19.24
C LEU A 959 26.59 21.83 18.95
N ASN A 960 25.52 22.55 18.61
CA ASN A 960 25.58 24.01 18.45
C ASN A 960 26.05 24.69 19.73
N ALA A 961 25.52 24.29 20.89
CA ALA A 961 25.94 24.83 22.18
C ALA A 961 27.41 24.49 22.50
N ALA A 962 27.85 23.27 22.23
CA ALA A 962 29.25 22.87 22.46
C ALA A 962 30.22 23.70 21.61
N TYR A 963 29.98 23.77 20.30
CA TYR A 963 30.81 24.53 19.38
C TYR A 963 30.76 26.04 19.64
N HIS A 964 29.61 26.56 20.07
CA HIS A 964 29.50 27.96 20.48
C HIS A 964 30.34 28.26 21.74
N ASN A 965 30.32 27.37 22.75
CA ASN A 965 31.17 27.51 23.94
C ASN A 965 32.67 27.43 23.60
N LEU A 966 33.05 26.55 22.65
CA LEU A 966 34.42 26.47 22.16
C LEU A 966 34.84 27.76 21.45
N ALA A 967 33.98 28.30 20.58
CA ALA A 967 34.22 29.55 19.86
C ALA A 967 34.29 30.76 20.81
N ALA A 968 33.47 30.79 21.87
CA ALA A 968 33.44 31.87 22.86
C ALA A 968 34.81 32.10 23.51
N MET A 969 35.63 31.05 23.69
CA MET A 969 36.99 31.18 24.22
C MET A 969 37.92 32.04 23.35
N TYR A 970 37.59 32.22 22.07
CA TYR A 970 38.38 33.01 21.10
C TYR A 970 37.79 34.40 20.82
N SER A 971 36.71 34.79 21.50
CA SER A 971 36.00 36.06 21.22
C SER A 971 36.66 37.30 21.85
N GLU A 972 37.34 37.14 22.99
CA GLU A 972 37.84 38.28 23.80
C GLU A 972 39.22 38.80 23.38
N PHE A 973 39.92 38.10 22.48
CA PHE A 973 41.24 38.48 22.02
C PHE A 973 41.42 38.13 20.54
N PHE A 974 42.41 38.77 19.90
CA PHE A 974 42.90 38.38 18.58
C PHE A 974 44.37 37.97 18.68
N GLY A 975 44.75 36.81 18.14
CA GLY A 975 46.11 36.29 18.27
C GLY A 975 46.46 35.28 17.18
N ILE A 976 47.44 34.42 17.47
CA ILE A 976 47.96 33.42 16.52
C ILE A 976 46.85 32.52 15.91
N PRO A 977 45.89 31.97 16.69
CA PRO A 977 44.81 31.14 16.11
C PRO A 977 43.99 31.88 15.06
N HIS A 978 43.65 33.15 15.32
CA HIS A 978 42.90 34.00 14.39
C HIS A 978 43.71 34.31 13.13
N MET A 979 45.01 34.58 13.26
CA MET A 979 45.89 34.82 12.12
C MET A 979 45.99 33.58 11.21
N PHE A 980 46.09 32.38 11.79
CA PHE A 980 46.07 31.14 11.01
C PHE A 980 44.72 30.94 10.29
N ALA A 981 43.60 31.19 10.97
CA ALA A 981 42.27 31.12 10.39
C ALA A 981 42.12 32.06 9.17
N VAL A 982 42.54 33.32 9.32
CA VAL A 982 42.55 34.33 8.25
C VAL A 982 43.36 33.83 7.05
N VAL A 983 44.59 33.36 7.26
CA VAL A 983 45.46 32.89 6.17
C VAL A 983 44.89 31.65 5.47
N GLN A 984 44.31 30.71 6.22
CA GLN A 984 43.74 29.50 5.65
C GLN A 984 42.47 29.76 4.84
N LEU A 985 41.58 30.65 5.32
CA LEU A 985 40.31 30.93 4.65
C LEU A 985 40.46 31.84 3.41
N ILE A 986 41.37 32.80 3.45
CA ILE A 986 41.65 33.72 2.33
C ILE A 986 42.49 33.03 1.25
N GLY A 987 43.33 32.06 1.65
CA GLY A 987 44.24 31.36 0.77
C GLY A 987 45.37 32.25 0.22
N LEU A 988 46.20 31.66 -0.64
CA LEU A 988 47.38 32.33 -1.19
C LEU A 988 47.05 33.36 -2.27
N THR A 989 45.86 33.30 -2.86
CA THR A 989 45.43 34.17 -3.96
C THR A 989 45.07 35.57 -3.49
N SER A 990 44.34 35.68 -2.38
CA SER A 990 43.76 36.95 -1.93
C SER A 990 44.56 37.60 -0.79
N LEU A 991 45.54 36.88 -0.21
CA LEU A 991 46.44 37.40 0.82
C LEU A 991 47.30 38.60 0.35
N PRO A 992 47.91 38.59 -0.86
CA PRO A 992 48.70 39.73 -1.33
C PRO A 992 47.88 41.02 -1.43
N TRP A 993 46.59 40.90 -1.78
CA TRP A 993 45.67 42.03 -1.86
C TRP A 993 45.45 42.68 -0.50
N ILE A 994 45.23 41.89 0.56
CA ILE A 994 45.09 42.41 1.94
C ILE A 994 46.38 43.09 2.40
N ILE A 995 47.54 42.49 2.15
CA ILE A 995 48.84 43.09 2.50
C ILE A 995 48.99 44.45 1.81
N ARG A 996 48.63 44.53 0.53
CA ARG A 996 48.67 45.80 -0.22
C ARG A 996 47.73 46.84 0.39
N ALA A 997 46.51 46.47 0.75
CA ALA A 997 45.54 47.35 1.39
C ALA A 997 46.06 47.89 2.74
N ILE A 998 46.69 47.05 3.56
CA ILE A 998 47.33 47.45 4.82
C ILE A 998 48.45 48.47 4.57
N LEU A 999 49.35 48.20 3.62
CA LEU A 999 50.45 49.10 3.28
C LEU A 999 49.96 50.47 2.81
N ASP A 1000 48.92 50.48 1.96
CA ASP A 1000 48.30 51.71 1.47
C ASP A 1000 47.65 52.50 2.62
N HIS A 1001 46.99 51.83 3.57
CA HIS A 1001 46.42 52.48 4.75
C HIS A 1001 47.48 53.08 5.67
N ILE A 1002 48.60 52.37 5.92
CA ILE A 1002 49.73 52.90 6.70
C ILE A 1002 50.28 54.16 6.03
N ALA A 1003 50.49 54.13 4.71
CA ALA A 1003 50.96 55.30 3.96
C ALA A 1003 50.03 56.51 4.13
N VAL A 1004 48.71 56.31 4.06
CA VAL A 1004 47.72 57.36 4.31
C VAL A 1004 47.82 57.90 5.74
N LYS A 1005 47.93 57.04 6.76
CA LYS A 1005 48.04 57.47 8.17
C LYS A 1005 49.33 58.23 8.44
N VAL A 1006 50.45 57.82 7.86
CA VAL A 1006 51.74 58.54 7.95
C VAL A 1006 51.60 59.93 7.34
N ASN A 1007 50.99 60.05 6.16
CA ASN A 1007 50.75 61.35 5.53
C ASN A 1007 49.88 62.29 6.37
N VAL A 1008 48.92 61.76 7.14
CA VAL A 1008 48.10 62.54 8.09
C VAL A 1008 48.87 62.95 9.35
N LEU A 1009 49.83 62.13 9.79
CA LEU A 1009 50.66 62.39 10.97
C LEU A 1009 51.76 63.42 10.73
N ILE A 1010 52.35 63.44 9.52
CA ILE A 1010 53.48 64.32 9.17
C ILE A 1010 53.19 65.81 9.52
N PRO A 1011 52.06 66.43 9.11
CA PRO A 1011 51.76 67.81 9.47
C PRO A 1011 51.61 68.03 10.99
N LYS A 1012 51.07 67.04 11.71
CA LYS A 1012 50.93 67.12 13.19
C LYS A 1012 52.29 67.05 13.88
N ILE A 1013 53.20 66.24 13.35
CA ILE A 1013 54.58 66.14 13.85
C ILE A 1013 55.32 67.45 13.61
N TYR A 1014 55.21 68.06 12.42
CA TYR A 1014 55.81 69.38 12.18
C TYR A 1014 55.23 70.46 13.10
N GLY A 1015 53.90 70.47 13.31
CA GLY A 1015 53.27 71.38 14.26
C GLY A 1015 53.73 71.17 15.71
N LEU A 1016 53.93 69.91 16.14
CA LEU A 1016 54.51 69.59 17.46
C LEU A 1016 55.98 69.98 17.55
N GLN A 1017 56.75 69.80 16.48
CA GLN A 1017 58.16 70.18 16.41
C GLN A 1017 58.33 71.69 16.54
N ASP A 1018 57.44 72.48 15.95
CA ASP A 1018 57.42 73.93 16.10
C ASP A 1018 56.99 74.37 17.52
N ALA A 1019 56.12 73.61 18.18
CA ALA A 1019 55.65 73.88 19.54
C ALA A 1019 56.63 73.42 20.64
N LEU A 1020 57.53 72.49 20.33
CA LEU A 1020 58.52 71.99 21.28
C LEU A 1020 59.64 73.03 21.49
N PRO A 1021 60.13 73.20 22.73
CA PRO A 1021 61.25 74.09 22.99
C PRO A 1021 62.51 73.62 22.23
N LYS A 1022 63.19 74.56 21.56
CA LYS A 1022 64.39 74.30 20.73
C LYS A 1022 65.53 73.60 21.48
N SER A 1023 65.54 73.69 22.82
CA SER A 1023 66.44 72.96 23.70
C SER A 1023 65.74 72.65 25.02
N ILE A 1024 65.75 71.39 25.43
CA ILE A 1024 65.36 70.96 26.78
C ILE A 1024 66.67 70.68 27.52
N GLY A 1025 67.02 71.53 28.50
CA GLY A 1025 68.13 71.23 29.40
C GLY A 1025 67.73 70.10 30.34
N LEU A 1026 68.45 68.99 30.32
CA LEU A 1026 68.35 67.99 31.38
C LEU A 1026 68.93 68.64 32.64
N LEU A 1027 68.10 68.90 33.64
CA LEU A 1027 68.54 69.48 34.91
C LEU A 1027 69.63 68.58 35.53
N PRO A 1028 70.76 69.13 36.00
CA PRO A 1028 71.70 68.37 36.82
C PRO A 1028 70.98 67.89 38.09
N PHE A 1029 71.34 66.70 38.59
CA PHE A 1029 70.67 66.02 39.71
C PHE A 1029 70.68 66.80 41.05
N ASP A 1030 71.34 67.95 41.13
CA ASP A 1030 71.48 68.78 42.33
C ASP A 1030 70.48 69.96 42.33
N GLY A 1031 69.20 69.64 42.34
CA GLY A 1031 68.13 70.65 42.43
C GLY A 1031 66.79 70.06 42.83
N ILE A 1032 66.72 69.48 44.03
CA ILE A 1032 65.48 69.25 44.79
C ILE A 1032 65.27 70.45 45.72
#